data_AF-A0A8C9CWG7-F1
#
_entry.id   AF-A0A8C9CWG7-F1
#
_cell.length_a   1.000
_cell.length_b   1.000
_cell.length_c   1.000
_cell.angle_alpha   90.00
_cell.angle_beta   90.00
_cell.angle_gamma   90.00
#
_symmetry.space_group_name_H-M   'P 1'
#
loop_
_entity.id
_entity.type
_entity.pdbx_description
1 polymer ?
#
loop_
_entity_poly.entity_id
_entity_poly.type
_entity_poly.pdbx_seq_one_letter_code
_entity_poly.pdbx_strand_id
1 'polypeptide(L)'
;KSLRDPYRHLSPDSTRSLQALGRQGRARVGGRLRLVVLPEDRLQMKWRESEGSSLGYLVQVKPRAGDLEQEVMLTTKTPKATVGGLSPSKGYTLQIFELTGSGNVLLAQREFVIKDLKSSSASRSSRRPLGAALQPSPSHEGSPDLDPPVALAPSQDLPTPGGSKPGDGKVLRQQRVSPSTSPPSPPSPAGPQFRCTSPTPVDMIFLVDGSWSIGHSHFQQVKDFLASIIEPFEIGPDKVQVGLTQYSGDPQTEWDLNAFGTKEEVLAAVRGLQYRGGNTFTGLALTHVLEQNLKPVAGLRPEAAKLVILVTDGKSQDDARTAGHVLKDLGVDVFAVGVKNADDAELRLLASQPLDITVHSVQDFRQLGSLAGLLSRLVCQKVQGRRLRSGPVTPAAAAPALDPLSAPTGLVLTRVTSSSIHLSWTPAPRPPLKYLIVLRPSKGGAPREVVVEAPASSAELHNLTSSTEYLVSVLPVYEAGVGEGLQGPVTTAPLPPPQVLTLAAVMPRAIHLTWQPSAGATQYLVQCSPTSPKGKEEGREVRVGQPEALLDGLAPGRDYEVWVRSLRGAETSEAQSIRARTPALAPPRHLSFSDVSHDSARVSWEGTARPVRLFRVSYVSSKGGHSGQTEAPGSATSVTLGPLSSFTVYTVRVTCLYPGGSSSTLTGRLTTRKVPSPSQLSVIELPGDEVQLEWAAAAASGVLVYQITWTPLGEGKAHKISVPGNLGTAVLPGLGRHSEYEITILAYYRDGAHSDPVSLRYTPRSPPSNLALASESPDSLRVSWTPPSGRVLHYQLSYALASGSGPEKSISIPGPRSHVTLPELLAATKYRVLVSAVYGAGKSVAVSATGRTGEWALRPQAPADPSFDLMAAFGLVEKEYASIRGVAMEPSAFGPIRTFTLFKDAQLTRRASDIHLATLPTEHTVVFLLRLLPETPREVFALWQVAAEDFQPVLGVLLDASRKSLTYFRRDPSATLQEATFDLPEVRRIFFGSFHKVHIAVGRSKVRLYVDCRKVAEKPTGEAGSLPTTGFVTLGRLAKARGPRSSSASFQLQMLQIVCSDSWAEEDRCCELPASKDGETCPAFPSACACSSQTPGPPGPQGPPLAGERAQAAPCPAQHRQGGGQVRGRGLWGPGRGRPGPAGWVGPGGQGSSLSQRERWVLCPLGTPGMSPARSLRLGGAAGGRPRGPDASPFLPTQGLPGPKGERGEKGEPQSLATIYQLVGQACESAIQSEWPSLPWGPQSLCLHPGGKGRPAPGR
;
A
#
# COMPACT_ATOMS: atom_id res chain seq x y z
N LYS A 1 46.76 7.31 -30.03
CA LYS A 1 46.71 8.64 -29.35
C LYS A 1 45.69 8.47 -28.21
N SER A 2 46.11 8.19 -26.97
CA SER A 2 46.67 9.14 -25.97
C SER A 2 45.57 9.99 -25.35
N LEU A 3 45.30 10.07 -24.04
CA LEU A 3 45.83 9.46 -22.77
C LEU A 3 44.72 9.68 -21.67
N ARG A 4 44.59 9.00 -20.51
CA ARG A 4 45.28 7.90 -19.80
C ARG A 4 44.30 7.22 -18.80
N ASP A 5 44.64 6.03 -18.30
CA ASP A 5 44.04 5.32 -17.14
C ASP A 5 44.68 5.82 -15.79
N PRO A 6 44.19 5.49 -14.57
CA PRO A 6 44.55 4.17 -13.96
C PRO A 6 43.59 3.54 -12.89
N TYR A 7 43.19 2.28 -13.09
CA TYR A 7 43.31 1.11 -12.16
C TYR A 7 42.66 1.11 -10.72
N ARG A 8 42.37 -0.02 -10.03
CA ARG A 8 42.57 -1.48 -10.28
C ARG A 8 41.48 -2.36 -9.60
N HIS A 9 41.42 -3.63 -10.00
CA HIS A 9 40.58 -4.72 -9.45
C HIS A 9 40.79 -5.05 -7.97
N LEU A 10 39.82 -5.78 -7.37
CA LEU A 10 40.04 -7.16 -6.90
C LEU A 10 38.70 -7.94 -6.74
N SER A 11 38.72 -9.25 -7.00
CA SER A 11 37.64 -10.21 -6.68
C SER A 11 37.80 -10.76 -5.25
N PRO A 12 36.87 -11.61 -4.78
CA PRO A 12 37.31 -13.00 -4.58
C PRO A 12 36.25 -14.05 -4.98
N ASP A 13 36.75 -15.25 -5.29
CA ASP A 13 35.96 -16.48 -5.41
C ASP A 13 36.06 -17.31 -4.10
N SER A 14 35.30 -18.42 -3.99
CA SER A 14 35.11 -19.12 -2.71
C SER A 14 35.46 -20.61 -2.72
N THR A 15 36.06 -21.14 -1.64
CA THR A 15 35.53 -22.28 -0.82
C THR A 15 36.50 -22.81 0.26
N ARG A 16 35.95 -23.08 1.48
CA ARG A 16 36.25 -24.23 2.41
C ARG A 16 37.69 -24.41 3.00
N SER A 17 37.92 -24.81 4.28
CA SER A 17 37.08 -25.31 5.39
C SER A 17 37.71 -25.07 6.80
N LEU A 18 36.92 -25.35 7.87
CA LEU A 18 37.30 -25.80 9.25
C LEU A 18 37.92 -24.84 10.30
N GLN A 19 37.30 -24.87 11.50
CA GLN A 19 37.84 -24.74 12.89
C GLN A 19 38.72 -23.51 13.30
N ALA A 20 38.78 -23.04 14.56
CA ALA A 20 37.85 -23.06 15.71
C ALA A 20 38.36 -22.09 16.82
N LEU A 21 37.46 -21.47 17.62
CA LEU A 21 37.73 -20.70 18.87
C LEU A 21 38.61 -19.42 18.70
N GLY A 22 38.48 -18.34 19.49
CA GLY A 22 37.53 -18.01 20.58
C GLY A 22 37.83 -16.63 21.21
N ARG A 23 37.30 -16.41 22.44
CA ARG A 23 37.39 -15.19 23.31
C ARG A 23 36.49 -13.99 22.98
N GLN A 24 36.04 -13.33 24.06
CA GLN A 24 34.99 -12.32 24.11
C GLN A 24 35.56 -10.91 24.32
N GLY A 25 34.96 -9.90 23.70
CA GLY A 25 35.09 -8.51 24.12
C GLY A 25 34.02 -8.13 25.16
N ARG A 26 34.42 -7.76 26.39
CA ARG A 26 33.50 -7.20 27.40
C ARG A 26 33.18 -5.74 27.07
N ALA A 27 31.95 -5.45 26.65
CA ALA A 27 31.46 -4.08 26.54
C ALA A 27 31.23 -3.45 27.93
N ARG A 28 31.71 -2.21 28.15
CA ARG A 28 31.45 -1.43 29.37
C ARG A 28 30.19 -0.57 29.19
N VAL A 29 29.22 -0.68 30.11
CA VAL A 29 28.11 0.28 30.24
C VAL A 29 28.51 1.37 31.24
N GLY A 30 28.38 2.64 30.84
CA GLY A 30 29.02 3.78 31.51
C GLY A 30 28.08 4.74 32.25
N GLY A 31 27.35 4.28 33.27
CA GLY A 31 26.59 5.16 34.17
C GLY A 31 27.51 6.02 35.06
N ARG A 32 27.20 7.32 35.23
CA ARG A 32 28.00 8.26 36.08
C ARG A 32 27.77 8.05 37.59
N LEU A 33 28.28 6.95 38.14
CA LEU A 33 28.34 6.70 39.59
C LEU A 33 29.58 7.35 40.22
N ARG A 34 29.37 8.30 41.14
CA ARG A 34 30.41 8.94 41.95
C ARG A 34 30.45 8.32 43.35
N LEU A 35 31.66 8.06 43.85
CA LEU A 35 31.96 7.64 45.21
C LEU A 35 32.87 8.69 45.86
N VAL A 36 32.62 9.00 47.12
CA VAL A 36 33.39 9.96 47.95
C VAL A 36 33.51 9.36 49.34
N VAL A 37 34.74 9.26 49.87
CA VAL A 37 34.95 8.86 51.26
C VAL A 37 34.86 10.11 52.14
N LEU A 38 34.05 10.04 53.18
CA LEU A 38 33.87 11.06 54.21
C LEU A 38 34.80 10.79 55.40
N PRO A 39 34.91 11.72 56.37
CA PRO A 39 35.38 11.40 57.71
C PRO A 39 34.62 10.20 58.34
N GLU A 40 35.23 9.58 59.36
CA GLU A 40 34.67 8.43 60.10
C GLU A 40 34.48 7.16 59.22
N ASP A 41 35.30 7.04 58.15
CA ASP A 41 35.29 5.92 57.19
C ASP A 41 33.93 5.63 56.51
N ARG A 42 33.06 6.65 56.47
CA ARG A 42 31.76 6.57 55.79
C ARG A 42 31.90 6.79 54.29
N LEU A 43 31.35 5.91 53.48
CA LEU A 43 31.33 6.01 52.01
C LEU A 43 30.04 6.68 51.53
N GLN A 44 30.15 7.88 50.98
CA GLN A 44 29.06 8.55 50.27
C GLN A 44 29.06 8.18 48.79
N MET A 45 27.88 7.89 48.25
CA MET A 45 27.67 7.48 46.87
C MET A 45 26.53 8.30 46.25
N LYS A 46 26.72 8.74 45.00
CA LYS A 46 25.75 9.54 44.24
C LYS A 46 25.74 9.11 42.76
N TRP A 47 24.55 8.88 42.23
CA TRP A 47 24.31 8.51 40.82
C TRP A 47 23.51 9.58 40.08
N ARG A 48 23.10 9.30 38.85
CA ARG A 48 22.10 10.10 38.12
C ARG A 48 20.72 9.59 38.52
N GLU A 49 19.80 10.50 38.74
CA GLU A 49 18.36 10.23 38.89
C GLU A 49 17.77 9.61 37.61
N SER A 50 16.80 8.72 37.76
CA SER A 50 16.04 8.15 36.65
C SER A 50 14.92 9.11 36.21
N GLU A 51 14.65 9.18 34.91
CA GLU A 51 13.62 10.07 34.34
C GLU A 51 12.23 9.38 34.41
N GLY A 52 11.73 9.19 35.64
CA GLY A 52 10.45 8.54 35.93
C GLY A 52 10.10 8.56 37.43
N SER A 53 8.86 8.22 37.77
CA SER A 53 8.39 8.18 39.17
C SER A 53 8.84 6.90 39.88
N SER A 54 10.11 6.84 40.29
CA SER A 54 10.65 5.73 41.08
C SER A 54 10.04 5.68 42.49
N LEU A 55 9.91 4.47 43.05
CA LEU A 55 9.51 4.30 44.46
C LEU A 55 10.70 4.51 45.42
N GLY A 56 11.91 4.55 44.86
CA GLY A 56 13.19 4.76 45.51
C GLY A 56 14.29 3.95 44.82
N TYR A 57 15.38 3.73 45.53
CA TYR A 57 16.54 2.94 45.09
C TYR A 57 16.96 1.97 46.18
N LEU A 58 17.41 0.78 45.78
CA LEU A 58 18.07 -0.20 46.63
C LEU A 58 19.59 -0.12 46.41
N VAL A 59 20.35 -0.03 47.48
CA VAL A 59 21.81 0.02 47.50
C VAL A 59 22.29 -1.24 48.19
N GLN A 60 23.12 -2.02 47.49
CA GLN A 60 23.57 -3.34 47.92
C GLN A 60 25.10 -3.37 47.86
N VAL A 61 25.77 -3.55 49.00
CA VAL A 61 27.23 -3.57 49.13
C VAL A 61 27.66 -4.93 49.65
N LYS A 62 28.20 -5.75 48.75
CA LYS A 62 28.72 -7.09 49.03
C LYS A 62 30.23 -7.04 49.21
N PRO A 63 30.82 -7.70 50.22
CA PRO A 63 32.25 -7.98 50.18
C PRO A 63 32.57 -8.91 48.98
N ARG A 64 33.83 -8.94 48.55
CA ARG A 64 34.28 -9.91 47.53
C ARG A 64 34.33 -11.32 48.12
N ALA A 65 34.13 -12.33 47.26
CA ALA A 65 34.06 -13.72 47.67
C ALA A 65 35.36 -14.16 48.37
N GLY A 66 35.22 -14.67 49.60
CA GLY A 66 36.32 -15.04 50.51
C GLY A 66 36.24 -14.35 51.88
N ASP A 67 35.54 -13.22 51.98
CA ASP A 67 35.32 -12.48 53.23
C ASP A 67 34.06 -12.92 53.99
N LEU A 68 34.17 -13.10 55.31
CA LEU A 68 33.08 -13.48 56.23
C LEU A 68 32.21 -12.28 56.71
N GLU A 69 32.29 -11.13 56.04
CA GLU A 69 31.48 -9.95 56.40
C GLU A 69 30.05 -10.04 55.85
N GLN A 70 29.08 -9.56 56.62
CA GLN A 70 27.67 -9.58 56.21
C GLN A 70 27.38 -8.51 55.16
N GLU A 71 26.49 -8.85 54.22
CA GLU A 71 26.09 -7.97 53.12
C GLU A 71 25.30 -6.75 53.65
N VAL A 72 25.73 -5.54 53.24
CA VAL A 72 25.07 -4.30 53.66
C VAL A 72 24.06 -3.87 52.60
N MET A 73 22.77 -3.83 52.96
CA MET A 73 21.67 -3.44 52.08
C MET A 73 20.90 -2.24 52.68
N LEU A 74 20.67 -1.21 51.86
CA LEU A 74 20.00 0.04 52.24
C LEU A 74 18.95 0.44 51.19
N THR A 75 17.90 1.13 51.60
CA THR A 75 16.98 1.81 50.67
C THR A 75 17.05 3.33 50.83
N THR A 76 16.84 4.08 49.74
CA THR A 76 16.84 5.55 49.73
C THR A 76 15.87 6.08 48.66
N LYS A 77 15.14 7.15 48.95
CA LYS A 77 14.25 7.82 47.97
C LYS A 77 14.97 8.87 47.11
N THR A 78 16.28 9.04 47.28
CA THR A 78 17.08 10.01 46.51
C THR A 78 18.23 9.30 45.79
N PRO A 79 18.80 9.85 44.71
CA PRO A 79 19.93 9.26 43.98
C PRO A 79 21.27 9.40 44.72
N LYS A 80 21.24 9.24 46.05
CA LYS A 80 22.32 9.42 47.01
C LYS A 80 22.12 8.47 48.20
N ALA A 81 23.19 7.83 48.65
CA ALA A 81 23.25 7.08 49.90
C ALA A 81 24.58 7.31 50.62
N THR A 82 24.70 6.88 51.88
CA THR A 82 25.95 6.87 52.63
C THR A 82 25.99 5.66 53.55
N VAL A 83 27.07 4.88 53.48
CA VAL A 83 27.29 3.65 54.25
C VAL A 83 28.41 3.89 55.26
N GLY A 84 28.29 3.37 56.49
CA GLY A 84 29.35 3.35 57.50
C GLY A 84 29.75 1.91 57.85
N GLY A 85 30.81 1.74 58.65
CA GLY A 85 31.21 0.43 59.18
C GLY A 85 31.91 -0.52 58.19
N LEU A 86 32.24 -0.08 56.98
CA LEU A 86 32.98 -0.87 55.99
C LEU A 86 34.49 -0.86 56.32
N SER A 87 35.14 -2.02 56.21
CA SER A 87 36.56 -2.17 56.51
C SER A 87 37.44 -1.42 55.48
N PRO A 88 38.32 -0.49 55.90
CA PRO A 88 39.04 0.38 54.95
C PRO A 88 39.95 -0.35 53.94
N SER A 89 40.40 -1.56 54.27
CA SER A 89 41.33 -2.39 53.49
C SER A 89 40.67 -3.43 52.58
N LYS A 90 39.36 -3.70 52.73
CA LYS A 90 38.66 -4.76 51.99
C LYS A 90 38.05 -4.28 50.67
N GLY A 91 37.81 -5.24 49.77
CA GLY A 91 37.23 -5.01 48.45
C GLY A 91 35.75 -5.31 48.41
N TYR A 92 34.94 -4.33 48.01
CA TYR A 92 33.49 -4.42 47.98
C TYR A 92 32.93 -4.22 46.57
N THR A 93 31.81 -4.88 46.28
CA THR A 93 30.99 -4.72 45.08
C THR A 93 29.72 -3.96 45.46
N LEU A 94 29.60 -2.72 44.98
CA LEU A 94 28.38 -1.93 45.06
C LEU A 94 27.49 -2.22 43.85
N GLN A 95 26.22 -2.53 44.10
CA GLN A 95 25.13 -2.62 43.13
C GLN A 95 24.04 -1.63 43.55
N ILE A 96 23.47 -0.88 42.59
CA ILE A 96 22.41 0.10 42.81
C ILE A 96 21.26 -0.26 41.89
N PHE A 97 20.08 -0.47 42.46
CA PHE A 97 18.86 -0.78 41.73
C PHE A 97 17.83 0.32 41.89
N GLU A 98 17.02 0.55 40.87
CA GLU A 98 15.79 1.33 40.94
C GLU A 98 14.65 0.45 41.46
N LEU A 99 13.92 0.94 42.46
CA LEU A 99 12.70 0.30 42.96
C LEU A 99 11.53 0.76 42.08
N THR A 100 11.10 -0.10 41.17
CA THR A 100 9.89 0.09 40.36
C THR A 100 8.78 -0.85 40.88
N GLY A 101 7.50 -0.52 40.64
CA GLY A 101 6.40 -1.44 40.98
C GLY A 101 6.46 -2.80 40.28
N SER A 102 7.23 -2.89 39.19
CA SER A 102 7.57 -4.12 38.47
C SER A 102 8.70 -4.93 39.13
N GLY A 103 9.65 -4.29 39.82
CA GLY A 103 10.82 -4.95 40.42
C GLY A 103 12.08 -4.07 40.44
N ASN A 104 13.22 -4.70 40.76
CA ASN A 104 14.49 -4.02 41.01
C ASN A 104 15.37 -3.96 39.75
N VAL A 105 15.53 -2.78 39.14
CA VAL A 105 16.30 -2.60 37.89
C VAL A 105 17.72 -2.12 38.20
N LEU A 106 18.75 -2.90 37.85
CA LEU A 106 20.16 -2.54 38.13
C LEU A 106 20.61 -1.30 37.32
N LEU A 107 20.73 -0.15 37.98
CA LEU A 107 21.18 1.12 37.39
C LEU A 107 22.71 1.22 37.27
N ALA A 108 23.43 0.68 38.26
CA ALA A 108 24.89 0.76 38.30
C ALA A 108 25.50 -0.37 39.14
N GLN A 109 26.64 -0.87 38.70
CA GLN A 109 27.50 -1.76 39.48
C GLN A 109 28.94 -1.26 39.43
N ARG A 110 29.64 -1.26 40.57
CA ARG A 110 31.04 -0.83 40.68
C ARG A 110 31.74 -1.52 41.84
N GLU A 111 32.95 -2.02 41.59
CA GLU A 111 33.86 -2.49 42.62
C GLU A 111 34.73 -1.34 43.16
N PHE A 112 35.11 -1.41 44.44
CA PHE A 112 35.98 -0.43 45.09
C PHE A 112 36.69 -1.00 46.33
N VAL A 113 37.80 -0.36 46.72
CA VAL A 113 38.46 -0.49 48.03
C VAL A 113 38.52 0.93 48.63
N ILE A 114 38.22 1.11 49.91
CA ILE A 114 38.12 2.44 50.53
C ILE A 114 39.50 3.14 50.57
N LYS A 115 40.56 2.39 50.86
CA LYS A 115 41.97 2.86 50.79
C LYS A 115 42.33 3.46 49.43
N ASP A 116 41.89 2.84 48.33
CA ASP A 116 42.19 3.28 46.96
C ASP A 116 41.37 4.52 46.55
N LEU A 117 40.15 4.65 47.09
CA LEU A 117 39.36 5.87 46.90
C LEU A 117 40.03 7.07 47.60
N LYS A 118 40.59 6.88 48.80
CA LYS A 118 41.34 7.93 49.52
C LYS A 118 42.60 8.38 48.76
N SER A 119 43.38 7.46 48.17
CA SER A 119 44.56 7.86 47.37
C SER A 119 44.18 8.58 46.07
N SER A 120 43.10 8.16 45.41
CA SER A 120 42.64 8.76 44.14
C SER A 120 42.12 10.20 44.25
N SER A 121 41.76 10.67 45.46
CA SER A 121 41.32 12.04 45.69
C SER A 121 42.48 13.02 45.83
N ALA A 122 43.62 12.60 46.38
CA ALA A 122 44.81 13.44 46.55
C ALA A 122 45.43 13.87 45.20
N SER A 123 45.53 12.96 44.23
CA SER A 123 46.20 13.21 42.94
C SER A 123 45.46 14.17 42.00
N ARG A 124 44.19 14.50 42.29
CA ARG A 124 43.39 15.46 41.51
C ARG A 124 43.56 16.92 41.94
N SER A 125 44.28 17.20 43.01
CA SER A 125 44.54 18.56 43.47
C SER A 125 45.62 19.31 42.65
N SER A 126 46.39 18.61 41.81
CA SER A 126 47.67 19.09 41.29
C SER A 126 47.85 18.92 39.77
N ARG A 127 47.17 19.76 38.96
CA ARG A 127 47.62 20.23 37.62
C ARG A 127 46.70 21.32 37.03
N ARG A 128 47.27 22.49 36.72
CA ARG A 128 46.80 23.44 35.69
C ARG A 128 47.84 23.46 34.54
N PRO A 129 47.50 23.87 33.30
CA PRO A 129 48.29 23.50 32.12
C PRO A 129 49.11 24.63 31.46
N LEU A 130 50.31 24.26 30.99
CA LEU A 130 51.06 24.72 29.80
C LEU A 130 51.80 23.46 29.27
N GLY A 131 52.33 23.32 28.05
CA GLY A 131 52.32 24.09 26.80
C GLY A 131 52.83 23.14 25.68
N ALA A 132 52.68 23.47 24.39
CA ALA A 132 52.87 22.48 23.30
C ALA A 132 54.25 22.54 22.61
N ALA A 133 54.78 21.39 22.13
CA ALA A 133 55.38 21.19 20.79
C ALA A 133 55.98 19.79 20.50
N LEU A 134 55.73 19.27 19.28
CA LEU A 134 56.59 18.42 18.42
C LEU A 134 56.91 16.93 18.75
N GLN A 135 57.47 16.24 17.74
CA GLN A 135 57.64 14.77 17.52
C GLN A 135 59.13 14.33 17.68
N PRO A 136 59.62 13.09 17.36
CA PRO A 136 58.98 11.84 16.88
C PRO A 136 59.42 10.50 17.58
N SER A 137 59.04 9.36 17.00
CA SER A 137 59.32 7.93 17.32
C SER A 137 60.60 7.38 16.60
N PRO A 138 60.97 6.05 16.53
CA PRO A 138 60.33 4.78 16.96
C PRO A 138 61.30 3.67 17.53
N SER A 139 60.91 2.37 17.41
CA SER A 139 61.72 1.11 17.45
C SER A 139 61.99 0.42 18.82
N HIS A 140 62.13 -0.93 18.96
CA HIS A 140 61.83 -2.12 18.10
C HIS A 140 61.57 -3.42 18.93
N GLU A 141 61.56 -4.60 18.27
CA GLU A 141 61.25 -6.01 18.70
C GLU A 141 62.07 -6.63 19.87
N GLY A 142 61.81 -7.83 20.44
CA GLY A 142 60.72 -8.84 20.29
C GLY A 142 61.07 -10.26 20.85
N SER A 143 60.05 -11.15 21.04
CA SER A 143 59.97 -12.65 20.97
C SER A 143 61.13 -13.64 21.38
N PRO A 144 60.88 -14.98 21.57
CA PRO A 144 59.67 -15.73 22.01
C PRO A 144 59.94 -17.00 22.92
N ASP A 145 58.89 -17.82 23.17
CA ASP A 145 58.86 -19.31 23.40
C ASP A 145 59.57 -19.99 24.62
N LEU A 146 59.21 -21.19 25.13
CA LEU A 146 58.00 -22.06 25.09
C LEU A 146 58.04 -23.15 26.20
N ASP A 147 56.94 -23.34 26.97
CA ASP A 147 56.44 -24.60 27.60
C ASP A 147 57.36 -25.47 28.55
N PRO A 148 56.87 -26.54 29.22
CA PRO A 148 55.92 -26.44 30.35
C PRO A 148 56.40 -27.22 31.65
N PRO A 149 55.64 -28.04 32.44
CA PRO A 149 55.70 -27.95 33.92
C PRO A 149 56.02 -29.27 34.68
N VAL A 150 56.01 -29.25 36.05
CA VAL A 150 55.23 -30.15 36.95
C VAL A 150 55.67 -30.11 38.45
N ALA A 151 54.68 -29.89 39.33
CA ALA A 151 54.46 -30.37 40.72
C ALA A 151 55.46 -30.25 41.92
N LEU A 152 54.84 -29.82 43.05
CA LEU A 152 54.99 -30.28 44.45
C LEU A 152 56.20 -29.87 45.33
N ALA A 153 55.93 -29.79 46.64
CA ALA A 153 56.82 -29.49 47.77
C ALA A 153 56.90 -30.73 48.72
N PRO A 154 57.66 -30.76 49.85
CA PRO A 154 57.35 -29.95 51.05
C PRO A 154 58.52 -29.55 52.02
N SER A 155 58.18 -28.63 52.94
CA SER A 155 58.57 -28.47 54.38
C SER A 155 59.99 -28.67 54.97
N GLN A 156 60.43 -27.62 55.70
CA GLN A 156 60.96 -27.59 57.10
C GLN A 156 62.32 -28.26 57.46
N ASP A 157 63.12 -27.81 58.44
CA ASP A 157 62.96 -26.72 59.44
C ASP A 157 64.32 -26.07 59.91
N LEU A 158 64.27 -25.20 60.94
CA LEU A 158 65.34 -24.42 61.66
C LEU A 158 66.55 -25.24 62.22
N PRO A 159 67.71 -24.64 62.70
CA PRO A 159 67.83 -23.38 63.48
C PRO A 159 69.11 -22.48 63.38
N THR A 160 69.06 -21.36 64.12
CA THR A 160 70.10 -20.37 64.58
C THR A 160 71.18 -20.93 65.53
N PRO A 161 72.34 -20.25 65.91
CA PRO A 161 72.40 -18.85 66.43
C PRO A 161 73.72 -17.99 66.39
N GLY A 162 73.57 -16.67 66.65
CA GLY A 162 74.55 -15.75 67.27
C GLY A 162 75.75 -15.22 66.42
N GLY A 163 76.29 -14.00 66.60
CA GLY A 163 75.83 -12.81 67.35
C GLY A 163 76.96 -11.99 67.99
N SER A 164 77.06 -10.65 67.75
CA SER A 164 77.73 -9.69 68.68
C SER A 164 77.59 -8.19 68.34
N LYS A 165 77.61 -7.38 69.42
CA LYS A 165 77.82 -5.91 69.56
C LYS A 165 76.69 -4.90 69.22
N PRO A 166 76.64 -3.75 69.95
CA PRO A 166 75.35 -3.15 70.37
C PRO A 166 75.28 -1.60 70.33
N GLY A 167 74.25 -1.02 70.99
CA GLY A 167 74.00 0.42 71.17
C GLY A 167 72.58 0.76 70.69
N ASP A 168 71.62 1.20 71.51
CA ASP A 168 71.58 2.36 72.42
C ASP A 168 71.87 3.72 71.73
N GLY A 169 71.08 4.77 71.94
CA GLY A 169 69.82 4.80 72.71
C GLY A 169 69.44 6.18 73.26
N LYS A 170 68.93 7.10 72.42
CA LYS A 170 68.36 8.41 72.86
C LYS A 170 69.49 9.37 73.38
N VAL A 171 69.38 10.69 73.56
CA VAL A 171 68.32 11.74 73.51
C VAL A 171 68.98 13.10 73.10
N LEU A 172 68.21 14.22 73.14
CA LEU A 172 68.60 15.66 73.08
C LEU A 172 68.94 16.21 71.68
N ARG A 173 68.62 17.47 71.30
CA ARG A 173 67.94 18.64 71.95
C ARG A 173 67.36 19.51 70.80
N GLN A 174 66.40 20.44 70.92
CA GLN A 174 65.71 21.13 72.02
C GLN A 174 64.18 21.12 71.75
N GLN A 175 63.25 21.51 72.63
CA GLN A 175 63.31 22.29 73.88
C GLN A 175 62.18 21.75 74.80
N ARG A 176 62.49 21.01 75.88
CA ARG A 176 62.77 21.48 77.25
C ARG A 176 61.61 22.23 77.94
N VAL A 177 60.82 21.50 78.74
CA VAL A 177 60.61 21.78 80.19
C VAL A 177 60.65 20.43 80.93
N SER A 178 61.02 20.42 82.21
CA SER A 178 61.30 19.23 83.04
C SER A 178 60.07 18.63 83.74
N PRO A 179 60.09 17.35 84.14
CA PRO A 179 59.21 16.84 85.19
C PRO A 179 59.69 17.29 86.58
N SER A 180 58.78 17.31 87.55
CA SER A 180 59.11 17.35 88.99
C SER A 180 58.14 16.45 89.76
N THR A 181 58.63 15.81 90.82
CA THR A 181 57.96 14.70 91.51
C THR A 181 57.05 15.19 92.64
N SER A 182 55.89 14.57 92.83
CA SER A 182 55.19 14.56 94.12
C SER A 182 54.40 13.25 94.31
N PRO A 183 54.10 12.82 95.56
CA PRO A 183 53.57 11.48 95.86
C PRO A 183 52.05 11.38 95.70
N PRO A 184 51.45 10.16 95.74
CA PRO A 184 50.00 10.00 95.72
C PRO A 184 49.36 10.59 96.98
N SER A 185 48.25 11.31 96.80
CA SER A 185 47.34 11.68 97.89
C SER A 185 46.22 10.64 98.03
N PRO A 186 45.73 10.37 99.25
CA PRO A 186 44.78 9.29 99.51
C PRO A 186 43.37 9.62 98.99
N PRO A 187 42.49 8.62 98.79
CA PRO A 187 41.10 8.85 98.41
C PRO A 187 40.36 9.65 99.49
N SER A 188 39.80 10.79 99.10
CA SER A 188 38.73 11.44 99.89
C SER A 188 37.43 10.66 99.68
N PRO A 189 36.58 10.47 100.71
CA PRO A 189 35.62 9.38 100.71
C PRO A 189 34.50 9.55 99.68
N ALA A 190 34.12 8.44 99.06
CA ALA A 190 32.82 8.35 98.40
C ALA A 190 31.70 8.67 99.40
N GLY A 191 30.69 9.43 98.96
CA GLY A 191 29.45 9.58 99.71
C GLY A 191 28.81 8.21 99.98
N PRO A 192 27.91 8.11 100.98
CA PRO A 192 27.35 6.84 101.43
C PRO A 192 26.78 6.05 100.26
N GLN A 193 27.39 4.89 99.97
CA GLN A 193 26.95 4.01 98.89
C GLN A 193 25.50 3.60 99.14
N PHE A 194 24.62 3.93 98.20
CA PHE A 194 23.24 3.45 98.23
C PHE A 194 23.25 1.91 98.22
N ARG A 195 22.57 1.30 99.19
CA ARG A 195 22.36 -0.14 99.28
C ARG A 195 20.88 -0.44 99.38
N CYS A 196 20.42 -1.45 98.65
CA CYS A 196 19.04 -1.91 98.68
C CYS A 196 18.95 -3.29 99.32
N THR A 197 18.52 -3.33 100.58
CA THR A 197 18.05 -4.56 101.22
C THR A 197 16.57 -4.74 100.91
N SER A 198 16.22 -5.89 100.32
CA SER A 198 14.83 -6.24 100.02
C SER A 198 14.18 -7.00 101.20
N PRO A 199 12.92 -6.74 101.55
CA PRO A 199 12.19 -7.49 102.58
C PRO A 199 11.68 -8.87 102.11
N THR A 200 11.77 -9.17 100.82
CA THR A 200 11.34 -10.43 100.17
C THR A 200 12.37 -10.84 99.11
N PRO A 201 12.43 -12.12 98.70
CA PRO A 201 13.20 -12.54 97.53
C PRO A 201 12.82 -11.76 96.26
N VAL A 202 13.76 -11.61 95.32
CA VAL A 202 13.57 -10.88 94.05
C VAL A 202 14.25 -11.62 92.91
N ASP A 203 13.52 -11.87 91.82
CA ASP A 203 14.04 -12.48 90.60
C ASP A 203 14.17 -11.39 89.53
N MET A 204 15.39 -10.99 89.24
CA MET A 204 15.70 -9.88 88.34
C MET A 204 16.30 -10.41 87.03
N ILE A 205 15.65 -10.14 85.90
CA ILE A 205 16.13 -10.54 84.57
C ILE A 205 16.48 -9.29 83.77
N PHE A 206 17.73 -9.18 83.34
CA PHE A 206 18.14 -8.15 82.38
C PHE A 206 17.95 -8.66 80.95
N LEU A 207 17.23 -7.88 80.14
CA LEU A 207 16.99 -8.17 78.72
C LEU A 207 17.71 -7.11 77.88
N VAL A 208 18.85 -7.49 77.32
CA VAL A 208 19.87 -6.56 76.84
C VAL A 208 20.03 -6.63 75.33
N ASP A 209 19.69 -5.52 74.66
CA ASP A 209 19.92 -5.34 73.24
C ASP A 209 21.43 -5.36 72.92
N GLY A 210 21.79 -6.12 71.89
CA GLY A 210 23.14 -6.23 71.32
C GLY A 210 23.20 -5.93 69.83
N SER A 211 22.20 -5.23 69.28
CA SER A 211 22.02 -4.95 67.84
C SER A 211 23.01 -3.94 67.24
N TRP A 212 22.98 -3.80 65.91
CA TRP A 212 23.91 -2.94 65.16
C TRP A 212 23.79 -1.44 65.44
N SER A 213 22.66 -0.93 65.93
CA SER A 213 22.45 0.51 66.18
C SER A 213 23.25 1.02 67.39
N ILE A 214 23.43 0.14 68.39
CA ILE A 214 24.33 0.34 69.54
C ILE A 214 25.77 0.45 69.04
N GLY A 215 26.26 -0.61 68.38
CA GLY A 215 27.64 -0.69 67.90
C GLY A 215 28.67 -1.01 68.99
N HIS A 216 29.76 -1.66 68.58
CA HIS A 216 30.79 -2.21 69.47
C HIS A 216 31.42 -1.18 70.43
N SER A 217 31.51 0.10 70.03
CA SER A 217 32.08 1.19 70.84
C SER A 217 31.15 1.76 71.93
N HIS A 218 29.87 1.37 71.94
CA HIS A 218 28.89 1.81 72.96
C HIS A 218 28.43 0.67 73.87
N PHE A 219 28.73 -0.58 73.54
CA PHE A 219 28.32 -1.74 74.34
C PHE A 219 29.04 -1.81 75.69
N GLN A 220 30.25 -1.23 75.82
CA GLN A 220 30.93 -1.15 77.13
C GLN A 220 30.14 -0.30 78.12
N GLN A 221 29.55 0.81 77.69
CA GLN A 221 28.73 1.70 78.50
C GLN A 221 27.42 1.01 78.94
N VAL A 222 26.92 0.05 78.16
CA VAL A 222 25.80 -0.83 78.56
C VAL A 222 26.24 -1.80 79.66
N LYS A 223 27.43 -2.41 79.56
CA LYS A 223 28.00 -3.27 80.60
C LYS A 223 28.26 -2.50 81.91
N ASP A 224 28.78 -1.28 81.81
CA ASP A 224 29.01 -0.38 82.95
C ASP A 224 27.68 0.04 83.61
N PHE A 225 26.63 0.26 82.81
CA PHE A 225 25.27 0.56 83.27
C PHE A 225 24.65 -0.62 84.03
N LEU A 226 24.72 -1.83 83.48
CA LEU A 226 24.22 -3.06 84.13
C LEU A 226 24.91 -3.30 85.48
N ALA A 227 26.24 -3.20 85.52
CA ALA A 227 27.00 -3.30 86.76
C ALA A 227 26.57 -2.24 87.79
N SER A 228 26.38 -0.98 87.35
CA SER A 228 25.93 0.13 88.20
C SER A 228 24.50 -0.03 88.75
N ILE A 229 23.63 -0.82 88.10
CA ILE A 229 22.29 -1.16 88.62
C ILE A 229 22.39 -2.29 89.64
N ILE A 230 23.28 -3.27 89.45
CA ILE A 230 23.44 -4.45 90.30
C ILE A 230 24.17 -4.10 91.61
N GLU A 231 25.14 -3.20 91.56
CA GLU A 231 26.03 -2.81 92.68
C GLU A 231 25.29 -2.49 94.01
N PRO A 232 24.13 -1.80 94.05
CA PRO A 232 23.41 -1.52 95.29
C PRO A 232 22.73 -2.72 95.96
N PHE A 233 22.39 -3.78 95.21
CA PHE A 233 21.55 -4.87 95.71
C PHE A 233 22.34 -5.93 96.49
N GLU A 234 21.66 -6.72 97.32
CA GLU A 234 22.24 -7.90 97.96
C GLU A 234 21.89 -9.16 97.17
N ILE A 235 22.87 -9.71 96.46
CA ILE A 235 22.74 -10.94 95.67
C ILE A 235 22.83 -12.16 96.59
N GLY A 236 22.01 -13.18 96.33
CA GLY A 236 22.06 -14.47 97.05
C GLY A 236 20.79 -15.31 96.92
N PRO A 237 20.83 -16.61 97.28
CA PRO A 237 19.74 -17.57 97.05
C PRO A 237 18.43 -17.24 97.79
N ASP A 238 18.51 -16.57 98.94
CA ASP A 238 17.35 -16.09 99.71
C ASP A 238 17.05 -14.59 99.47
N LYS A 239 17.78 -13.94 98.55
CA LYS A 239 17.78 -12.50 98.32
C LYS A 239 17.48 -12.19 96.84
N VAL A 240 18.24 -11.28 96.22
CA VAL A 240 18.13 -11.00 94.79
C VAL A 240 18.89 -12.05 93.99
N GLN A 241 18.23 -12.65 93.00
CA GLN A 241 18.84 -13.47 91.95
C GLN A 241 18.83 -12.67 90.64
N VAL A 242 19.87 -12.84 89.80
CA VAL A 242 20.08 -12.03 88.60
C VAL A 242 20.36 -12.91 87.39
N GLY A 243 19.37 -13.06 86.50
CA GLY A 243 19.54 -13.65 85.18
C GLY A 243 19.82 -12.59 84.11
N LEU A 244 20.40 -12.97 82.98
CA LEU A 244 20.62 -12.07 81.85
C LEU A 244 20.45 -12.80 80.51
N THR A 245 19.64 -12.20 79.63
CA THR A 245 19.42 -12.63 78.25
C THR A 245 19.83 -11.49 77.32
N GLN A 246 20.80 -11.74 76.45
CA GLN A 246 21.22 -10.81 75.40
C GLN A 246 20.44 -11.13 74.11
N TYR A 247 20.00 -10.11 73.36
CA TYR A 247 19.28 -10.35 72.11
C TYR A 247 19.75 -9.45 70.97
N SER A 248 19.62 -9.94 69.73
CA SER A 248 19.68 -9.11 68.53
C SER A 248 18.69 -9.63 67.46
N GLY A 249 19.17 -10.42 66.50
CA GLY A 249 18.32 -11.21 65.59
C GLY A 249 17.79 -12.48 66.23
N ASP A 250 18.49 -13.00 67.24
CA ASP A 250 18.08 -14.13 68.07
C ASP A 250 18.41 -13.80 69.55
N PRO A 251 17.57 -14.19 70.52
CA PRO A 251 17.87 -14.10 71.93
C PRO A 251 18.72 -15.28 72.40
N GLN A 252 19.59 -15.03 73.37
CA GLN A 252 20.33 -16.06 74.09
C GLN A 252 20.41 -15.71 75.57
N THR A 253 20.05 -16.67 76.43
CA THR A 253 20.41 -16.65 77.85
C THR A 253 21.93 -16.67 77.98
N GLU A 254 22.50 -15.64 78.58
CA GLU A 254 23.91 -15.64 78.98
C GLU A 254 24.07 -16.37 80.32
N TRP A 255 23.10 -16.20 81.23
CA TRP A 255 22.92 -17.03 82.44
C TRP A 255 21.51 -16.89 83.04
N ASP A 256 21.06 -17.95 83.73
CA ASP A 256 19.75 -18.02 84.41
C ASP A 256 19.82 -17.55 85.89
N LEU A 257 18.66 -17.44 86.56
CA LEU A 257 18.53 -16.87 87.92
C LEU A 257 19.31 -17.66 88.99
N ASN A 258 19.39 -18.98 88.83
CA ASN A 258 20.10 -19.89 89.73
C ASN A 258 21.59 -20.09 89.40
N ALA A 259 22.14 -19.40 88.39
CA ALA A 259 23.51 -19.65 87.91
C ALA A 259 24.62 -19.08 88.82
N PHE A 260 24.36 -18.03 89.59
CA PHE A 260 25.34 -17.33 90.43
C PHE A 260 24.83 -17.10 91.84
N GLY A 261 25.70 -17.31 92.84
CA GLY A 261 25.38 -17.19 94.25
C GLY A 261 25.86 -15.87 94.90
N THR A 262 26.86 -15.20 94.32
CA THR A 262 27.44 -13.96 94.86
C THR A 262 27.35 -12.78 93.91
N LYS A 263 27.52 -11.56 94.44
CA LYS A 263 27.54 -10.33 93.62
C LYS A 263 28.78 -10.30 92.72
N GLU A 264 29.90 -10.76 93.25
CA GLU A 264 31.22 -10.72 92.64
C GLU A 264 31.26 -11.59 91.37
N GLU A 265 30.58 -12.74 91.40
CA GLU A 265 30.30 -13.60 90.24
C GLU A 265 29.47 -12.87 89.17
N VAL A 266 28.30 -12.35 89.53
CA VAL A 266 27.40 -11.65 88.58
C VAL A 266 28.10 -10.45 87.93
N LEU A 267 28.83 -9.65 88.72
CA LEU A 267 29.61 -8.53 88.19
C LEU A 267 30.79 -8.98 87.31
N ALA A 268 31.37 -10.16 87.54
CA ALA A 268 32.37 -10.75 86.65
C ALA A 268 31.75 -11.21 85.33
N ALA A 269 30.57 -11.85 85.37
CA ALA A 269 29.82 -12.26 84.20
C ALA A 269 29.42 -11.06 83.32
N VAL A 270 28.89 -9.98 83.93
CA VAL A 270 28.58 -8.71 83.23
C VAL A 270 29.83 -8.10 82.59
N ARG A 271 31.01 -8.16 83.23
CA ARG A 271 32.28 -7.74 82.61
C ARG A 271 32.71 -8.65 81.45
N GLY A 272 32.34 -9.93 81.46
CA GLY A 272 32.61 -10.92 80.41
C GLY A 272 31.79 -10.76 79.12
N LEU A 273 30.62 -10.12 79.18
CA LEU A 273 29.68 -10.00 78.05
C LEU A 273 30.32 -9.48 76.75
N GLN A 274 29.99 -10.14 75.64
CA GLN A 274 30.47 -9.81 74.30
C GLN A 274 29.39 -9.07 73.49
N TYR A 275 29.81 -8.28 72.49
CA TYR A 275 28.88 -7.61 71.57
C TYR A 275 28.61 -8.51 70.36
N ARG A 276 27.34 -8.79 70.08
CA ARG A 276 26.90 -9.68 68.98
C ARG A 276 26.72 -8.96 67.64
N GLY A 277 26.01 -7.82 67.64
CA GLY A 277 25.43 -7.24 66.43
C GLY A 277 24.20 -8.03 65.94
N GLY A 278 23.47 -7.46 64.98
CA GLY A 278 22.28 -8.04 64.37
C GLY A 278 21.10 -7.07 64.32
N ASN A 279 19.91 -7.62 64.08
CA ASN A 279 18.62 -6.91 64.15
C ASN A 279 18.21 -6.62 65.60
N THR A 280 16.99 -6.11 65.79
CA THR A 280 16.40 -5.81 67.10
C THR A 280 15.02 -6.49 67.19
N PHE A 281 14.97 -7.74 67.63
CA PHE A 281 13.74 -8.52 67.84
C PHE A 281 13.42 -8.63 69.34
N THR A 282 12.77 -7.59 69.88
CA THR A 282 12.45 -7.48 71.31
C THR A 282 11.26 -8.36 71.68
N GLY A 283 10.33 -8.65 70.76
CA GLY A 283 9.22 -9.55 71.01
C GLY A 283 9.69 -10.98 71.24
N LEU A 284 10.49 -11.50 70.31
CA LEU A 284 11.18 -12.78 70.43
C LEU A 284 12.01 -12.85 71.73
N ALA A 285 12.65 -11.76 72.13
CA ALA A 285 13.43 -11.69 73.37
C ALA A 285 12.56 -11.75 74.64
N LEU A 286 11.40 -11.08 74.67
CA LEU A 286 10.44 -11.18 75.78
C LEU A 286 9.77 -12.57 75.83
N THR A 287 9.49 -13.17 74.67
CA THR A 287 8.98 -14.55 74.57
C THR A 287 10.03 -15.58 74.97
N HIS A 288 11.32 -15.35 74.72
CA HIS A 288 12.41 -16.18 75.27
C HIS A 288 12.48 -16.11 76.80
N VAL A 289 12.26 -14.92 77.38
CA VAL A 289 12.14 -14.77 78.85
C VAL A 289 10.95 -15.56 79.40
N LEU A 290 9.80 -15.60 78.70
CA LEU A 290 8.65 -16.45 79.04
C LEU A 290 8.90 -17.95 78.84
N GLU A 291 9.62 -18.35 77.78
CA GLU A 291 9.85 -19.75 77.41
C GLU A 291 11.00 -20.44 78.16
N GLN A 292 11.98 -19.68 78.64
CA GLN A 292 13.22 -20.22 79.23
C GLN A 292 13.46 -19.67 80.64
N ASN A 293 13.65 -18.36 80.79
CA ASN A 293 14.15 -17.78 82.04
C ASN A 293 13.10 -17.74 83.17
N LEU A 294 11.81 -17.57 82.84
CA LEU A 294 10.69 -17.59 83.80
C LEU A 294 10.14 -19.01 84.02
N LYS A 295 11.04 -20.00 84.18
CA LYS A 295 10.70 -21.38 84.54
C LYS A 295 11.31 -21.78 85.89
N PRO A 296 10.68 -22.68 86.67
CA PRO A 296 11.26 -23.20 87.91
C PRO A 296 12.65 -23.83 87.72
N VAL A 297 12.90 -24.48 86.57
CA VAL A 297 14.21 -25.07 86.24
C VAL A 297 15.32 -24.03 86.04
N ALA A 298 14.98 -22.81 85.63
CA ALA A 298 15.88 -21.67 85.50
C ALA A 298 16.07 -20.89 86.82
N GLY A 299 15.47 -21.37 87.92
CA GLY A 299 15.58 -20.76 89.24
C GLY A 299 14.41 -19.85 89.64
N LEU A 300 13.36 -19.72 88.83
CA LEU A 300 12.20 -18.87 89.17
C LEU A 300 11.55 -19.30 90.49
N ARG A 301 11.49 -18.39 91.45
CA ARG A 301 10.89 -18.59 92.78
C ARG A 301 9.43 -18.12 92.81
N PRO A 302 8.47 -18.93 93.29
CA PRO A 302 7.05 -18.56 93.30
C PRO A 302 6.74 -17.41 94.28
N GLU A 303 7.49 -17.29 95.38
CA GLU A 303 7.35 -16.27 96.42
C GLU A 303 8.14 -14.98 96.15
N ALA A 304 8.99 -14.95 95.12
CA ALA A 304 9.82 -13.80 94.79
C ALA A 304 9.07 -12.70 94.02
N ALA A 305 9.52 -11.46 94.19
CA ALA A 305 9.12 -10.36 93.31
C ALA A 305 9.83 -10.49 91.95
N LYS A 306 9.05 -10.76 90.89
CA LYS A 306 9.55 -10.98 89.52
C LYS A 306 9.71 -9.64 88.80
N LEU A 307 10.89 -9.38 88.23
CA LEU A 307 11.28 -8.11 87.63
C LEU A 307 12.04 -8.32 86.30
N VAL A 308 11.67 -7.57 85.26
CA VAL A 308 12.41 -7.54 83.98
C VAL A 308 12.88 -6.12 83.69
N ILE A 309 14.17 -5.97 83.36
CA ILE A 309 14.77 -4.69 82.96
C ILE A 309 15.22 -4.80 81.51
N LEU A 310 14.42 -4.23 80.61
CA LEU A 310 14.70 -4.13 79.17
C LEU A 310 15.60 -2.91 78.87
N VAL A 311 16.64 -3.10 78.05
CA VAL A 311 17.52 -2.03 77.57
C VAL A 311 17.65 -2.11 76.05
N THR A 312 17.32 -1.04 75.31
CA THR A 312 17.42 -0.97 73.83
C THR A 312 17.75 0.45 73.32
N ASP A 313 18.37 0.57 72.13
CA ASP A 313 18.63 1.86 71.47
C ASP A 313 17.80 2.14 70.20
N GLY A 314 16.86 1.25 69.88
CA GLY A 314 16.07 1.31 68.64
C GLY A 314 14.61 0.94 68.82
N LYS A 315 13.92 0.86 67.68
CA LYS A 315 12.57 0.30 67.58
C LYS A 315 12.67 -1.20 67.27
N SER A 316 11.79 -2.00 67.87
CA SER A 316 11.67 -3.40 67.53
C SER A 316 11.22 -3.63 66.09
N GLN A 317 11.70 -4.71 65.49
CA GLN A 317 11.36 -5.14 64.13
C GLN A 317 10.33 -6.28 64.12
N ASP A 318 9.93 -6.78 65.30
CA ASP A 318 8.82 -7.71 65.55
C ASP A 318 7.78 -7.11 66.52
N ASP A 319 6.64 -7.78 66.74
CA ASP A 319 5.56 -7.24 67.59
C ASP A 319 5.70 -7.66 69.06
N ALA A 320 6.44 -6.85 69.83
CA ALA A 320 6.72 -7.11 71.24
C ALA A 320 5.50 -7.00 72.19
N ARG A 321 4.35 -6.53 71.71
CA ARG A 321 3.16 -6.26 72.56
C ARG A 321 2.63 -7.52 73.24
N THR A 322 2.55 -8.62 72.52
CA THR A 322 1.84 -9.83 72.96
C THR A 322 2.56 -10.48 74.13
N ALA A 323 3.84 -10.83 73.97
CA ALA A 323 4.75 -11.20 75.06
C ALA A 323 4.74 -10.21 76.23
N GLY A 324 4.81 -8.89 75.94
CA GLY A 324 4.80 -7.84 76.96
C GLY A 324 3.51 -7.83 77.80
N HIS A 325 2.35 -8.06 77.19
CA HIS A 325 1.08 -8.21 77.91
C HIS A 325 1.06 -9.48 78.78
N VAL A 326 1.50 -10.63 78.25
CA VAL A 326 1.57 -11.89 79.02
C VAL A 326 2.47 -11.75 80.26
N LEU A 327 3.62 -11.07 80.15
CA LEU A 327 4.50 -10.79 81.30
C LEU A 327 3.82 -9.96 82.40
N LYS A 328 3.10 -8.90 82.01
CA LYS A 328 2.38 -8.03 82.96
C LYS A 328 1.24 -8.76 83.66
N ASP A 329 0.50 -9.60 82.92
CA ASP A 329 -0.59 -10.41 83.48
C ASP A 329 -0.08 -11.48 84.48
N LEU A 330 1.17 -11.93 84.32
CA LEU A 330 1.88 -12.82 85.27
C LEU A 330 2.46 -12.09 86.50
N GLY A 331 2.15 -10.81 86.70
CA GLY A 331 2.61 -10.02 87.86
C GLY A 331 4.10 -9.67 87.85
N VAL A 332 4.75 -9.79 86.68
CA VAL A 332 6.15 -9.39 86.47
C VAL A 332 6.21 -7.87 86.25
N ASP A 333 7.00 -7.17 87.06
CA ASP A 333 7.21 -5.74 86.88
C ASP A 333 8.27 -5.49 85.78
N VAL A 334 7.84 -4.91 84.67
CA VAL A 334 8.70 -4.59 83.51
C VAL A 334 9.12 -3.12 83.55
N PHE A 335 10.43 -2.88 83.58
CA PHE A 335 11.07 -1.57 83.40
C PHE A 335 11.72 -1.52 82.01
N ALA A 336 11.59 -0.40 81.31
CA ALA A 336 12.05 -0.22 79.94
C ALA A 336 12.97 1.00 79.82
N VAL A 337 14.21 0.76 79.39
CA VAL A 337 15.26 1.77 79.22
C VAL A 337 15.54 1.96 77.73
N GLY A 338 15.16 3.13 77.22
CA GLY A 338 15.45 3.58 75.87
C GLY A 338 16.74 4.40 75.80
N VAL A 339 17.51 4.21 74.74
CA VAL A 339 18.69 5.02 74.44
C VAL A 339 18.52 5.63 73.05
N LYS A 340 18.88 6.91 72.89
CA LYS A 340 19.13 7.61 71.61
C LYS A 340 17.95 7.64 70.63
N ASN A 341 17.67 6.53 69.94
CA ASN A 341 16.63 6.41 68.90
C ASN A 341 15.52 5.42 69.28
N ALA A 342 15.49 4.92 70.52
CA ALA A 342 14.47 3.97 70.99
C ALA A 342 13.04 4.54 70.86
N ASP A 343 12.08 3.68 70.51
CA ASP A 343 10.70 4.09 70.27
C ASP A 343 9.96 4.32 71.60
N ASP A 344 9.85 5.59 71.98
CA ASP A 344 9.27 6.06 73.22
C ASP A 344 7.78 5.67 73.40
N ALA A 345 7.06 5.31 72.32
CA ALA A 345 5.69 4.80 72.40
C ALA A 345 5.66 3.27 72.59
N GLU A 346 6.61 2.55 71.98
CA GLU A 346 6.78 1.11 72.16
C GLU A 346 7.19 0.75 73.60
N LEU A 347 8.17 1.46 74.16
CA LEU A 347 8.61 1.24 75.55
C LEU A 347 7.46 1.42 76.56
N ARG A 348 6.55 2.37 76.31
CA ARG A 348 5.34 2.61 77.12
C ARG A 348 4.27 1.53 76.98
N LEU A 349 4.28 0.74 75.91
CA LEU A 349 3.41 -0.43 75.77
C LEU A 349 3.98 -1.66 76.49
N LEU A 350 5.31 -1.78 76.57
CA LEU A 350 5.98 -2.92 77.20
C LEU A 350 6.08 -2.78 78.73
N ALA A 351 6.40 -1.58 79.22
CA ALA A 351 6.59 -1.34 80.65
C ALA A 351 5.32 -1.50 81.50
N SER A 352 5.52 -1.74 82.79
CA SER A 352 4.47 -1.87 83.81
C SER A 352 4.07 -0.53 84.40
N GLN A 353 2.86 -0.41 84.94
CA GLN A 353 2.41 0.84 85.55
C GLN A 353 3.07 1.08 86.95
N PRO A 354 3.25 2.34 87.37
CA PRO A 354 2.98 3.56 86.62
C PRO A 354 4.16 3.95 85.70
N LEU A 355 3.85 4.42 84.48
CA LEU A 355 4.84 4.58 83.39
C LEU A 355 5.87 5.70 83.59
N ASP A 356 5.64 6.60 84.54
CA ASP A 356 6.54 7.70 84.91
C ASP A 356 7.79 7.25 85.67
N ILE A 357 7.75 6.07 86.31
CA ILE A 357 8.88 5.47 87.04
C ILE A 357 9.42 4.17 86.41
N THR A 358 8.80 3.67 85.33
CA THR A 358 9.20 2.42 84.66
C THR A 358 9.71 2.61 83.24
N VAL A 359 9.45 3.76 82.60
CA VAL A 359 9.97 4.10 81.27
C VAL A 359 10.98 5.23 81.39
N HIS A 360 12.21 5.00 80.93
CA HIS A 360 13.27 6.01 80.93
C HIS A 360 14.02 6.05 79.60
N SER A 361 14.02 7.20 78.94
CA SER A 361 14.69 7.40 77.67
C SER A 361 15.82 8.43 77.80
N VAL A 362 17.05 8.05 77.44
CA VAL A 362 18.23 8.92 77.47
C VAL A 362 18.71 9.25 76.06
N GLN A 363 19.32 10.42 75.84
CA GLN A 363 19.67 10.88 74.48
C GLN A 363 20.99 10.28 73.95
N ASP A 364 21.88 9.83 74.84
CA ASP A 364 23.21 9.30 74.51
C ASP A 364 23.60 8.23 75.54
N PHE A 365 24.34 7.20 75.12
CA PHE A 365 24.86 6.13 75.99
C PHE A 365 25.66 6.66 77.19
N ARG A 366 26.32 7.82 77.07
CA ARG A 366 27.03 8.49 78.18
C ARG A 366 26.11 8.85 79.35
N GLN A 367 24.82 9.06 79.10
CA GLN A 367 23.84 9.44 80.13
C GLN A 367 23.37 8.24 80.96
N LEU A 368 23.55 7.00 80.47
CA LEU A 368 23.15 5.77 81.18
C LEU A 368 23.70 5.69 82.61
N GLY A 369 24.97 6.06 82.82
CA GLY A 369 25.58 6.07 84.15
C GLY A 369 24.86 6.96 85.17
N SER A 370 24.25 8.06 84.72
CA SER A 370 23.41 8.91 85.59
C SER A 370 22.03 8.29 85.86
N LEU A 371 21.48 7.54 84.90
CA LEU A 371 20.22 6.82 85.06
C LEU A 371 20.35 5.61 85.98
N ALA A 372 21.47 4.86 85.98
CA ALA A 372 21.65 3.69 86.84
C ALA A 372 21.44 4.01 88.34
N GLY A 373 21.96 5.15 88.78
CA GLY A 373 21.80 5.64 90.15
C GLY A 373 20.38 6.14 90.50
N LEU A 374 19.50 6.32 89.51
CA LEU A 374 18.07 6.59 89.71
C LEU A 374 17.26 5.29 89.62
N LEU A 375 17.49 4.48 88.59
CA LEU A 375 16.77 3.24 88.33
C LEU A 375 16.93 2.22 89.47
N SER A 376 18.14 2.07 90.02
CA SER A 376 18.38 1.22 91.20
C SER A 376 17.56 1.65 92.43
N ARG A 377 17.32 2.96 92.60
CA ARG A 377 16.44 3.49 93.66
C ARG A 377 14.96 3.24 93.38
N LEU A 378 14.50 3.45 92.14
CA LEU A 378 13.11 3.20 91.73
C LEU A 378 12.74 1.71 91.81
N VAL A 379 13.63 0.83 91.34
CA VAL A 379 13.49 -0.63 91.48
C VAL A 379 13.45 -1.03 92.97
N CYS A 380 14.36 -0.49 93.80
CA CYS A 380 14.36 -0.75 95.24
C CYS A 380 13.03 -0.34 95.91
N GLN A 381 12.53 0.86 95.61
CA GLN A 381 11.26 1.38 96.12
C GLN A 381 10.07 0.52 95.68
N LYS A 382 10.03 0.12 94.41
CA LYS A 382 8.99 -0.74 93.82
C LYS A 382 8.94 -2.12 94.49
N VAL A 383 10.11 -2.73 94.73
CA VAL A 383 10.26 -3.99 95.46
C VAL A 383 9.80 -3.85 96.92
N GLN A 384 10.32 -2.86 97.65
CA GLN A 384 9.97 -2.62 99.06
C GLN A 384 8.47 -2.32 99.27
N GLY A 385 7.82 -1.67 98.28
CA GLY A 385 6.40 -1.31 98.33
C GLY A 385 5.42 -2.49 98.33
N ARG A 386 5.83 -3.71 97.92
CA ARG A 386 4.92 -4.89 97.89
C ARG A 386 4.44 -5.33 99.29
N ARG A 387 5.10 -4.89 100.38
CA ARG A 387 4.76 -5.29 101.77
C ARG A 387 3.36 -4.91 102.27
N LEU A 388 2.67 -3.94 101.67
CA LEU A 388 1.37 -3.44 102.16
C LEU A 388 0.13 -4.23 101.67
N ARG A 389 0.30 -5.36 100.96
CA ARG A 389 -0.83 -6.16 100.45
C ARG A 389 -0.87 -7.64 100.88
N SER A 390 0.18 -8.16 101.50
CA SER A 390 0.18 -9.52 102.06
C SER A 390 -0.09 -9.50 103.57
N GLY A 391 -1.24 -10.05 103.97
CA GLY A 391 -1.53 -10.33 105.39
C GLY A 391 -0.62 -11.43 105.96
N PRO A 392 -0.54 -11.59 107.29
CA PRO A 392 0.34 -12.57 107.92
C PRO A 392 -0.13 -14.00 107.65
N VAL A 393 0.67 -14.77 106.92
CA VAL A 393 0.49 -16.22 106.76
C VAL A 393 1.39 -16.94 107.78
N THR A 394 0.79 -17.76 108.64
CA THR A 394 1.49 -18.63 109.58
C THR A 394 2.37 -19.67 108.86
N PRO A 395 3.55 -20.01 109.40
CA PRO A 395 4.40 -21.07 108.83
C PRO A 395 3.74 -22.44 109.02
N ALA A 396 2.98 -22.89 108.01
CA ALA A 396 2.44 -24.24 107.96
C ALA A 396 3.56 -25.25 107.66
N ALA A 397 3.46 -26.45 108.27
CA ALA A 397 4.45 -27.52 108.10
C ALA A 397 4.48 -28.08 106.67
N ALA A 398 5.55 -28.84 106.37
CA ALA A 398 5.82 -29.41 105.05
C ALA A 398 4.60 -30.15 104.44
N ALA A 399 4.01 -29.52 103.43
CA ALA A 399 3.07 -30.13 102.49
C ALA A 399 3.85 -30.74 101.30
N PRO A 400 3.32 -31.77 100.62
CA PRO A 400 4.04 -32.42 99.53
C PRO A 400 4.28 -31.49 98.33
N ALA A 401 5.27 -31.84 97.51
CA ALA A 401 5.60 -31.10 96.29
C ALA A 401 4.35 -30.93 95.41
N LEU A 402 4.01 -29.67 95.10
CA LEU A 402 2.93 -29.35 94.17
C LEU A 402 3.24 -29.92 92.79
N ASP A 403 2.27 -30.61 92.19
CA ASP A 403 2.39 -31.14 90.83
C ASP A 403 2.84 -30.06 89.84
N PRO A 404 3.76 -30.37 88.91
CA PRO A 404 4.22 -29.42 87.91
C PRO A 404 3.03 -28.91 87.06
N LEU A 405 3.13 -27.64 86.65
CA LEU A 405 2.11 -26.94 85.85
C LEU A 405 1.63 -27.81 84.69
N SER A 406 0.38 -28.26 84.76
CA SER A 406 -0.14 -29.33 83.91
C SER A 406 -0.05 -28.96 82.44
N ALA A 407 0.72 -29.71 81.65
CA ALA A 407 0.90 -29.43 80.24
C ALA A 407 -0.34 -29.87 79.42
N PRO A 408 -0.72 -29.14 78.35
CA PRO A 408 -1.57 -29.70 77.30
C PRO A 408 -0.83 -30.87 76.62
N THR A 409 -1.57 -31.76 75.96
CA THR A 409 -0.98 -32.94 75.27
C THR A 409 -1.49 -33.08 73.83
N GLY A 410 -0.83 -33.90 73.02
CA GLY A 410 -1.34 -34.29 71.69
C GLY A 410 -1.57 -33.13 70.70
N LEU A 411 -0.52 -32.35 70.40
CA LEU A 411 -0.58 -31.34 69.35
C LEU A 411 -0.70 -32.01 67.98
N VAL A 412 -1.77 -31.70 67.24
CA VAL A 412 -2.04 -32.20 65.89
C VAL A 412 -2.14 -31.03 64.92
N LEU A 413 -1.35 -31.09 63.86
CA LEU A 413 -1.25 -30.10 62.79
C LEU A 413 -2.03 -30.62 61.57
N THR A 414 -3.01 -29.85 61.09
CA THR A 414 -3.95 -30.28 60.04
C THR A 414 -4.24 -29.17 59.03
N ARG A 415 -4.84 -29.56 57.89
CA ARG A 415 -5.32 -28.63 56.84
C ARG A 415 -4.27 -27.61 56.38
N VAL A 416 -3.01 -28.03 56.34
CA VAL A 416 -1.86 -27.19 55.94
C VAL A 416 -2.04 -26.76 54.49
N THR A 417 -2.26 -25.46 54.27
CA THR A 417 -2.32 -24.84 52.94
C THR A 417 -1.01 -24.11 52.63
N SER A 418 -1.00 -23.31 51.56
CA SER A 418 0.14 -22.45 51.23
C SER A 418 0.22 -21.19 52.09
N SER A 419 -0.78 -20.88 52.92
CA SER A 419 -0.78 -19.71 53.81
C SER A 419 -1.57 -19.86 55.12
N SER A 420 -2.11 -21.04 55.41
CA SER A 420 -2.82 -21.34 56.66
C SER A 420 -2.53 -22.74 57.19
N ILE A 421 -2.66 -22.90 58.50
CA ILE A 421 -2.45 -24.15 59.24
C ILE A 421 -3.52 -24.23 60.33
N HIS A 422 -4.17 -25.37 60.49
CA HIS A 422 -5.12 -25.61 61.57
C HIS A 422 -4.47 -26.44 62.69
N LEU A 423 -4.42 -25.86 63.89
CA LEU A 423 -3.92 -26.46 65.12
C LEU A 423 -5.06 -27.05 65.95
N SER A 424 -4.80 -28.18 66.60
CA SER A 424 -5.63 -28.73 67.67
C SER A 424 -4.77 -29.43 68.70
N TRP A 425 -5.12 -29.33 69.98
CA TRP A 425 -4.42 -29.98 71.10
C TRP A 425 -5.41 -30.45 72.17
N THR A 426 -5.01 -31.39 73.00
CA THR A 426 -5.78 -31.81 74.19
C THR A 426 -5.50 -30.83 75.33
N PRO A 427 -6.54 -30.18 75.92
CA PRO A 427 -6.35 -29.30 77.08
C PRO A 427 -5.75 -30.01 78.30
N ALA A 428 -5.16 -29.22 79.19
CA ALA A 428 -4.64 -29.72 80.47
C ALA A 428 -5.79 -30.00 81.46
N PRO A 429 -5.67 -30.98 82.38
CA PRO A 429 -6.72 -31.33 83.35
C PRO A 429 -7.15 -30.18 84.27
N ARG A 430 -6.22 -29.25 84.55
CA ARG A 430 -6.51 -27.91 85.10
C ARG A 430 -6.34 -26.92 83.94
N PRO A 431 -7.37 -26.19 83.50
CA PRO A 431 -7.23 -25.28 82.37
C PRO A 431 -6.30 -24.11 82.73
N PRO A 432 -5.42 -23.67 81.80
CA PRO A 432 -4.73 -22.39 81.94
C PRO A 432 -5.71 -21.23 81.78
N LEU A 433 -5.25 -20.00 82.02
CA LEU A 433 -6.01 -18.79 81.69
C LEU A 433 -6.11 -18.63 80.16
N LYS A 434 -4.99 -18.86 79.48
CA LYS A 434 -4.84 -18.72 78.03
C LYS A 434 -3.68 -19.54 77.50
N TYR A 435 -3.67 -19.77 76.19
CA TYR A 435 -2.57 -20.35 75.44
C TYR A 435 -1.86 -19.27 74.62
N LEU A 436 -0.53 -19.22 74.71
CA LEU A 436 0.32 -18.42 73.82
C LEU A 436 0.89 -19.35 72.74
N ILE A 437 0.50 -19.10 71.49
CA ILE A 437 0.97 -19.84 70.32
C ILE A 437 2.07 -19.02 69.64
N VAL A 438 3.26 -19.62 69.48
CA VAL A 438 4.44 -18.97 68.88
C VAL A 438 4.85 -19.73 67.62
N LEU A 439 5.03 -19.03 66.50
CA LEU A 439 5.54 -19.59 65.24
C LEU A 439 6.89 -18.97 64.90
N ARG A 440 7.92 -19.82 64.78
CA ARG A 440 9.28 -19.40 64.40
C ARG A 440 9.63 -20.00 63.03
N PRO A 441 9.94 -19.21 61.98
CA PRO A 441 10.34 -19.75 60.68
C PRO A 441 11.75 -20.36 60.75
N SER A 442 11.96 -21.60 60.30
CA SER A 442 13.25 -22.30 60.40
C SER A 442 14.41 -21.65 59.63
N LYS A 443 14.12 -20.72 58.72
CA LYS A 443 15.10 -20.00 57.88
C LYS A 443 15.39 -18.57 58.37
N GLY A 444 14.93 -18.23 59.58
CA GLY A 444 15.01 -16.89 60.14
C GLY A 444 13.89 -15.97 59.65
N GLY A 445 13.52 -15.02 60.51
CA GLY A 445 12.41 -14.09 60.31
C GLY A 445 11.70 -13.81 61.64
N ALA A 446 10.99 -12.68 61.72
CA ALA A 446 10.24 -12.34 62.92
C ALA A 446 9.23 -13.46 63.29
N PRO A 447 9.15 -13.87 64.56
CA PRO A 447 8.15 -14.85 64.98
C PRO A 447 6.74 -14.26 64.85
N ARG A 448 5.73 -15.13 64.93
CA ARG A 448 4.34 -14.70 65.15
C ARG A 448 3.79 -15.27 66.43
N GLU A 449 3.13 -14.41 67.19
CA GLU A 449 2.47 -14.74 68.44
C GLU A 449 0.95 -14.63 68.24
N VAL A 450 0.20 -15.61 68.73
CA VAL A 450 -1.27 -15.63 68.74
C VAL A 450 -1.73 -16.08 70.12
N VAL A 451 -2.55 -15.27 70.78
CA VAL A 451 -3.15 -15.61 72.07
C VAL A 451 -4.52 -16.25 71.85
N VAL A 452 -4.80 -17.32 72.58
CA VAL A 452 -6.07 -18.04 72.54
C VAL A 452 -6.55 -18.25 73.97
N GLU A 453 -7.65 -17.60 74.36
CA GLU A 453 -8.22 -17.70 75.70
C GLU A 453 -8.78 -19.11 75.97
N ALA A 454 -8.66 -19.58 77.22
CA ALA A 454 -9.22 -20.86 77.62
C ALA A 454 -10.77 -20.80 77.67
N PRO A 455 -11.49 -21.92 77.46
CA PRO A 455 -11.03 -23.32 77.36
C PRO A 455 -10.76 -23.81 75.92
N ALA A 456 -10.46 -22.93 74.96
CA ALA A 456 -10.29 -23.33 73.57
C ALA A 456 -9.08 -24.28 73.36
N SER A 457 -9.27 -25.25 72.45
CA SER A 457 -8.36 -26.37 72.18
C SER A 457 -7.88 -26.46 70.72
N SER A 458 -8.17 -25.43 69.92
CA SER A 458 -7.82 -25.36 68.50
C SER A 458 -7.70 -23.91 68.04
N ALA A 459 -6.97 -23.69 66.94
CA ALA A 459 -6.79 -22.39 66.31
C ALA A 459 -6.47 -22.54 64.82
N GLU A 460 -7.04 -21.71 63.95
CA GLU A 460 -6.56 -21.56 62.57
C GLU A 460 -5.61 -20.36 62.46
N LEU A 461 -4.44 -20.61 61.89
CA LEU A 461 -3.40 -19.61 61.64
C LEU A 461 -3.43 -19.22 60.17
N HIS A 462 -3.27 -17.93 59.86
CA HIS A 462 -3.36 -17.39 58.50
C HIS A 462 -2.14 -16.52 58.12
N ASN A 463 -2.09 -16.12 56.85
CA ASN A 463 -1.07 -15.23 56.28
C ASN A 463 0.37 -15.72 56.47
N LEU A 464 0.58 -17.05 56.46
CA LEU A 464 1.90 -17.68 56.46
C LEU A 464 2.51 -17.66 55.06
N THR A 465 3.84 -17.76 54.95
CA THR A 465 4.52 -17.93 53.66
C THR A 465 4.48 -19.40 53.23
N SER A 466 4.39 -19.64 51.93
CA SER A 466 4.40 -20.94 51.26
C SER A 466 5.78 -21.59 51.27
N SER A 467 5.83 -22.91 51.10
CA SER A 467 7.07 -23.72 51.07
C SER A 467 8.04 -23.40 52.23
N THR A 468 7.50 -22.99 53.37
CA THR A 468 8.23 -22.49 54.54
C THR A 468 8.00 -23.43 55.71
N GLU A 469 9.10 -23.90 56.29
CA GLU A 469 9.06 -24.65 57.54
C GLU A 469 8.96 -23.68 58.73
N TYR A 470 8.04 -23.98 59.63
CA TYR A 470 7.80 -23.28 60.88
C TYR A 470 7.89 -24.27 62.03
N LEU A 471 8.54 -23.88 63.13
CA LEU A 471 8.38 -24.52 64.43
C LEU A 471 7.24 -23.81 65.17
N VAL A 472 6.16 -24.55 65.47
CA VAL A 472 5.02 -24.06 66.25
C VAL A 472 5.17 -24.51 67.70
N SER A 473 5.07 -23.58 68.64
CA SER A 473 4.99 -23.81 70.09
C SER A 473 3.61 -23.40 70.62
N VAL A 474 3.04 -24.17 71.54
CA VAL A 474 1.76 -23.87 72.22
C VAL A 474 1.97 -23.94 73.73
N LEU A 475 2.03 -22.77 74.38
CA LEU A 475 2.42 -22.58 75.79
C LEU A 475 1.18 -22.31 76.66
N PRO A 476 0.91 -23.08 77.74
CA PRO A 476 -0.14 -22.77 78.70
C PRO A 476 0.29 -21.68 79.68
N VAL A 477 -0.56 -20.67 79.90
CA VAL A 477 -0.29 -19.56 80.84
C VAL A 477 -1.19 -19.71 82.08
N TYR A 478 -0.57 -19.93 83.24
CA TYR A 478 -1.24 -20.03 84.55
C TYR A 478 -0.89 -18.83 85.44
N GLU A 479 -1.68 -18.55 86.47
CA GLU A 479 -1.42 -17.47 87.44
C GLU A 479 -0.02 -17.56 88.11
N ALA A 480 0.51 -18.77 88.29
CA ALA A 480 1.84 -18.99 88.85
C ALA A 480 3.00 -18.71 87.85
N GLY A 481 2.75 -18.83 86.55
CA GLY A 481 3.77 -18.78 85.49
C GLY A 481 3.35 -19.51 84.21
N VAL A 482 4.27 -19.55 83.24
CA VAL A 482 4.12 -20.33 82.00
C VAL A 482 4.43 -21.81 82.30
N GLY A 483 3.53 -22.72 81.91
CA GLY A 483 3.76 -24.16 82.02
C GLY A 483 4.48 -24.73 80.80
N GLU A 484 4.83 -26.02 80.83
CA GLU A 484 5.46 -26.64 79.67
C GLU A 484 4.51 -26.73 78.48
N GLY A 485 5.03 -26.39 77.30
CA GLY A 485 4.28 -26.25 76.06
C GLY A 485 4.59 -27.32 75.03
N LEU A 486 3.64 -27.54 74.12
CA LEU A 486 3.79 -28.48 73.01
C LEU A 486 4.56 -27.82 71.87
N GLN A 487 5.46 -28.55 71.21
CA GLN A 487 6.15 -28.08 70.01
C GLN A 487 5.98 -29.06 68.85
N GLY A 488 5.90 -28.53 67.62
CA GLY A 488 5.82 -29.33 66.41
C GLY A 488 6.29 -28.58 65.16
N PRO A 489 7.17 -29.17 64.32
CA PRO A 489 7.55 -28.60 63.03
C PRO A 489 6.45 -28.83 61.98
N VAL A 490 6.29 -27.88 61.07
CA VAL A 490 5.31 -27.94 59.98
C VAL A 490 5.77 -27.13 58.77
N THR A 491 5.64 -27.70 57.58
CA THR A 491 6.01 -27.02 56.32
C THR A 491 4.75 -26.67 55.53
N THR A 492 4.55 -25.39 55.25
CA THR A 492 3.43 -24.92 54.41
C THR A 492 3.55 -25.44 52.98
N ALA A 493 2.40 -25.66 52.33
CA ALA A 493 2.36 -26.12 50.95
C ALA A 493 2.93 -25.06 49.98
N PRO A 494 3.41 -25.44 48.79
CA PRO A 494 3.70 -24.49 47.72
C PRO A 494 2.43 -23.76 47.26
N LEU A 495 2.57 -22.54 46.74
CA LEU A 495 1.47 -21.81 46.10
C LEU A 495 0.94 -22.63 44.90
N PRO A 496 -0.38 -22.92 44.81
CA PRO A 496 -0.89 -23.81 43.76
C PRO A 496 -0.75 -23.20 42.36
N PRO A 497 -0.38 -23.99 41.33
CA PRO A 497 -0.30 -23.52 39.95
C PRO A 497 -1.69 -23.30 39.33
N PRO A 498 -1.80 -22.48 38.27
CA PRO A 498 -3.07 -22.22 37.59
C PRO A 498 -3.59 -23.48 36.88
N GLN A 499 -4.87 -23.78 37.05
CA GLN A 499 -5.49 -24.99 36.50
C GLN A 499 -6.26 -24.68 35.20
N VAL A 500 -6.37 -25.69 34.33
CA VAL A 500 -7.18 -25.65 33.09
C VAL A 500 -6.87 -24.44 32.19
N LEU A 501 -5.61 -24.30 31.78
CA LEU A 501 -5.22 -23.30 30.76
C LEU A 501 -5.92 -23.61 29.44
N THR A 502 -6.55 -22.59 28.86
CA THR A 502 -7.34 -22.67 27.61
C THR A 502 -7.03 -21.50 26.68
N LEU A 503 -7.14 -21.74 25.38
CA LEU A 503 -6.94 -20.73 24.33
C LEU A 503 -8.31 -20.20 23.88
N ALA A 504 -8.80 -19.15 24.54
CA ALA A 504 -10.09 -18.55 24.24
C ALA A 504 -10.16 -17.93 22.83
N ALA A 505 -9.05 -17.35 22.34
CA ALA A 505 -8.92 -16.91 20.95
C ALA A 505 -7.45 -16.86 20.51
N VAL A 506 -7.18 -17.20 19.24
CA VAL A 506 -5.82 -17.10 18.66
C VAL A 506 -5.86 -16.24 17.40
N MET A 507 -5.18 -15.09 17.45
CA MET A 507 -5.14 -14.08 16.41
C MET A 507 -3.72 -13.99 15.79
N PRO A 508 -3.55 -13.44 14.57
CA PRO A 508 -2.23 -13.37 13.93
C PRO A 508 -1.16 -12.58 14.72
N ARG A 509 -1.58 -11.68 15.61
CA ARG A 509 -0.70 -10.82 16.42
C ARG A 509 -0.98 -10.91 17.92
N ALA A 510 -1.89 -11.79 18.36
CA ALA A 510 -2.24 -11.92 19.76
C ALA A 510 -2.79 -13.30 20.13
N ILE A 511 -2.59 -13.74 21.37
CA ILE A 511 -3.21 -14.93 21.95
C ILE A 511 -4.03 -14.49 23.16
N HIS A 512 -5.29 -14.89 23.23
CA HIS A 512 -6.14 -14.72 24.41
C HIS A 512 -6.20 -16.04 25.17
N LEU A 513 -5.72 -16.03 26.42
CA LEU A 513 -5.70 -17.18 27.32
C LEU A 513 -6.64 -16.97 28.50
N THR A 514 -7.24 -18.06 28.97
CA THR A 514 -8.11 -18.13 30.14
C THR A 514 -7.75 -19.37 30.98
N TRP A 515 -7.86 -19.28 32.30
CA TRP A 515 -7.61 -20.40 33.22
C TRP A 515 -8.54 -20.33 34.44
N GLN A 516 -8.44 -21.32 35.34
CA GLN A 516 -9.17 -21.32 36.61
C GLN A 516 -8.34 -20.63 37.71
N PRO A 517 -8.96 -19.78 38.57
CA PRO A 517 -8.25 -19.12 39.66
C PRO A 517 -7.58 -20.09 40.66
N SER A 518 -6.27 -19.92 40.88
CA SER A 518 -5.53 -20.62 41.93
C SER A 518 -5.87 -20.10 43.32
N ALA A 519 -6.12 -21.01 44.27
CA ALA A 519 -6.42 -20.64 45.66
C ALA A 519 -5.28 -19.82 46.31
N GLY A 520 -5.62 -18.63 46.80
CA GLY A 520 -4.68 -17.70 47.44
C GLY A 520 -3.84 -16.85 46.49
N ALA A 521 -3.93 -17.02 45.16
CA ALA A 521 -3.22 -16.15 44.22
C ALA A 521 -3.88 -14.76 44.15
N THR A 522 -3.07 -13.70 44.24
CA THR A 522 -3.53 -12.31 44.11
C THR A 522 -3.28 -11.73 42.72
N GLN A 523 -2.34 -12.32 41.97
CA GLN A 523 -2.02 -12.01 40.58
C GLN A 523 -1.56 -13.29 39.86
N TYR A 524 -1.41 -13.20 38.54
CA TYR A 524 -0.72 -14.20 37.72
C TYR A 524 0.37 -13.52 36.90
N LEU A 525 1.43 -14.25 36.59
CA LEU A 525 2.49 -13.84 35.70
C LEU A 525 2.51 -14.78 34.48
N VAL A 526 2.17 -14.22 33.33
CA VAL A 526 2.15 -14.90 32.04
C VAL A 526 3.46 -14.58 31.32
N GLN A 527 4.21 -15.61 30.95
CA GLN A 527 5.41 -15.50 30.13
C GLN A 527 5.17 -16.17 28.77
N CYS A 528 5.63 -15.54 27.68
CA CYS A 528 5.42 -16.03 26.33
C CYS A 528 6.72 -15.95 25.52
N SER A 529 7.15 -17.06 24.93
CA SER A 529 8.36 -17.12 24.10
C SER A 529 8.16 -18.01 22.86
N PRO A 530 8.89 -17.76 21.76
CA PRO A 530 8.76 -18.54 20.53
C PRO A 530 9.43 -19.92 20.68
N THR A 531 8.77 -20.98 20.22
CA THR A 531 9.25 -22.37 20.38
C THR A 531 10.43 -22.74 19.44
N SER A 532 10.89 -21.81 18.60
CA SER A 532 11.94 -22.03 17.59
C SER A 532 13.37 -21.89 18.15
N PRO A 533 14.28 -22.87 17.94
CA PRO A 533 15.65 -22.79 18.44
C PRO A 533 16.51 -21.79 17.64
N LYS A 534 17.49 -21.19 18.34
CA LYS A 534 18.49 -20.20 17.85
C LYS A 534 17.99 -18.75 17.71
N GLY A 535 17.71 -18.12 18.85
CA GLY A 535 17.68 -16.67 19.01
C GLY A 535 17.53 -16.28 20.48
N LYS A 536 18.17 -15.21 20.93
CA LYS A 536 17.79 -14.55 22.20
C LYS A 536 16.60 -13.62 21.96
N GLU A 537 15.47 -14.19 21.55
CA GLU A 537 14.19 -13.49 21.69
C GLU A 537 13.76 -13.66 23.15
N GLU A 538 13.88 -12.58 23.93
CA GLU A 538 13.60 -12.56 25.36
C GLU A 538 12.09 -12.76 25.60
N GLY A 539 11.73 -13.76 26.39
CA GLY A 539 10.34 -14.16 26.59
C GLY A 539 9.54 -13.06 27.29
N ARG A 540 8.52 -12.52 26.62
CA ARG A 540 7.73 -11.39 27.13
C ARG A 540 6.93 -11.81 28.35
N GLU A 541 7.06 -11.03 29.41
CA GLU A 541 6.32 -11.21 30.66
C GLU A 541 5.20 -10.16 30.82
N VAL A 542 4.05 -10.60 31.33
CA VAL A 542 2.87 -9.78 31.61
C VAL A 542 2.27 -10.22 32.95
N ARG A 543 2.07 -9.28 33.90
CA ARG A 543 1.30 -9.53 35.12
C ARG A 543 -0.17 -9.17 34.90
N VAL A 544 -1.07 -10.02 35.39
CA VAL A 544 -2.53 -9.82 35.34
C VAL A 544 -3.16 -10.09 36.71
N GLY A 545 -4.22 -9.37 37.05
CA GLY A 545 -4.99 -9.59 38.29
C GLY A 545 -6.19 -10.53 38.13
N GLN A 546 -6.59 -10.82 36.90
CA GLN A 546 -7.70 -11.71 36.54
C GLN A 546 -7.15 -13.03 35.97
N PRO A 547 -7.93 -14.14 35.94
CA PRO A 547 -7.50 -15.43 35.40
C PRO A 547 -7.54 -15.50 33.86
N GLU A 548 -7.20 -14.38 33.21
CA GLU A 548 -7.22 -14.19 31.76
C GLU A 548 -6.06 -13.27 31.33
N ALA A 549 -5.58 -13.44 30.11
CA ALA A 549 -4.57 -12.55 29.52
C ALA A 549 -4.68 -12.46 28.00
N LEU A 550 -4.64 -11.23 27.49
CA LEU A 550 -4.41 -10.94 26.08
C LEU A 550 -2.93 -10.62 25.85
N LEU A 551 -2.19 -11.60 25.30
CA LEU A 551 -0.81 -11.43 24.88
C LEU A 551 -0.78 -10.85 23.48
N ASP A 552 -0.48 -9.56 23.33
CA ASP A 552 -0.41 -8.87 22.03
C ASP A 552 1.00 -8.80 21.43
N GLY A 553 1.17 -8.07 20.31
CA GLY A 553 2.47 -7.80 19.69
C GLY A 553 3.18 -8.99 19.01
N LEU A 554 2.56 -10.18 18.95
CA LEU A 554 3.18 -11.43 18.51
C LEU A 554 3.45 -11.49 17.00
N ALA A 555 4.40 -12.34 16.58
CA ALA A 555 4.71 -12.54 15.17
C ALA A 555 3.82 -13.63 14.55
N PRO A 556 3.09 -13.35 13.44
CA PRO A 556 2.16 -14.28 12.82
C PRO A 556 2.84 -15.52 12.23
N GLY A 557 2.17 -16.66 12.28
CA GLY A 557 2.66 -17.91 11.72
C GLY A 557 3.74 -18.60 12.56
N ARG A 558 4.02 -18.11 13.78
CA ARG A 558 4.95 -18.74 14.73
C ARG A 558 4.23 -19.53 15.81
N ASP A 559 4.91 -20.59 16.25
CA ASP A 559 4.62 -21.32 17.47
C ASP A 559 5.15 -20.56 18.69
N TYR A 560 4.29 -20.41 19.69
CA TYR A 560 4.61 -19.85 21.00
C TYR A 560 4.32 -20.88 22.08
N GLU A 561 5.21 -20.94 23.06
CA GLU A 561 4.98 -21.60 24.34
C GLU A 561 4.68 -20.51 25.37
N VAL A 562 3.58 -20.70 26.10
CA VAL A 562 3.08 -19.74 27.08
C VAL A 562 3.04 -20.44 28.43
N TRP A 563 3.68 -19.83 29.43
CA TRP A 563 3.69 -20.26 30.82
C TRP A 563 2.85 -19.31 31.66
N VAL A 564 2.05 -19.82 32.59
CA VAL A 564 1.34 -19.03 33.59
C VAL A 564 1.75 -19.53 34.97
N ARG A 565 2.20 -18.63 35.83
CA ARG A 565 2.47 -18.89 37.25
C ARG A 565 1.58 -18.01 38.14
N SER A 566 1.03 -18.59 39.19
CA SER A 566 0.34 -17.86 40.26
C SER A 566 1.32 -16.98 41.01
N LEU A 567 0.88 -15.80 41.45
CA LEU A 567 1.63 -14.90 42.32
C LEU A 567 0.86 -14.61 43.61
N ARG A 568 1.57 -14.52 44.73
CA ARG A 568 1.07 -13.94 45.98
C ARG A 568 2.17 -13.06 46.61
N GLY A 569 2.09 -11.76 46.36
CA GLY A 569 3.15 -10.83 46.78
C GLY A 569 4.47 -11.12 46.05
N ALA A 570 5.49 -11.58 46.79
CA ALA A 570 6.77 -12.01 46.23
C ALA A 570 6.82 -13.52 45.86
N GLU A 571 5.78 -14.29 46.23
CA GLU A 571 5.75 -15.74 46.05
C GLU A 571 5.25 -16.15 44.66
N THR A 572 5.84 -17.21 44.11
CA THR A 572 5.51 -17.77 42.79
C THR A 572 5.13 -19.24 42.91
N SER A 573 4.09 -19.69 42.20
CA SER A 573 3.87 -21.12 41.99
C SER A 573 4.80 -21.70 40.94
N GLU A 574 4.77 -23.03 40.80
CA GLU A 574 5.16 -23.71 39.57
C GLU A 574 4.42 -23.13 38.34
N ALA A 575 5.05 -23.24 37.18
CA ALA A 575 4.60 -22.60 35.94
C ALA A 575 3.91 -23.61 35.00
N GLN A 576 2.58 -23.51 34.88
CA GLN A 576 1.80 -24.35 33.97
C GLN A 576 1.92 -23.82 32.53
N SER A 577 2.17 -24.69 31.55
CA SER A 577 2.37 -24.28 30.15
C SER A 577 1.25 -24.74 29.20
N ILE A 578 1.15 -24.02 28.07
CA ILE A 578 0.33 -24.35 26.90
C ILE A 578 1.02 -23.86 25.62
N ARG A 579 0.81 -24.55 24.49
CA ARG A 579 1.37 -24.20 23.18
C ARG A 579 0.31 -23.65 22.26
N ALA A 580 0.62 -22.58 21.52
CA ALA A 580 -0.28 -21.92 20.60
C ALA A 580 0.45 -21.49 19.31
N ARG A 581 -0.10 -21.88 18.15
CA ARG A 581 0.37 -21.39 16.85
C ARG A 581 -0.45 -20.18 16.42
N THR A 582 0.19 -19.03 16.30
CA THR A 582 -0.44 -17.83 15.72
C THR A 582 -0.78 -18.07 14.23
N PRO A 583 -1.98 -17.72 13.75
CA PRO A 583 -2.30 -17.79 12.33
C PRO A 583 -1.35 -16.94 11.49
N ALA A 584 -0.87 -17.49 10.36
CA ALA A 584 -0.07 -16.73 9.41
C ALA A 584 -0.91 -15.63 8.74
N LEU A 585 -0.32 -14.47 8.47
CA LEU A 585 -0.98 -13.42 7.68
C LEU A 585 -1.12 -13.88 6.22
N ALA A 586 -2.36 -13.99 5.75
CA ALA A 586 -2.66 -14.52 4.43
C ALA A 586 -2.07 -13.64 3.31
N PRO A 587 -1.40 -14.26 2.31
CA PRO A 587 -1.03 -13.58 1.07
C PRO A 587 -2.30 -13.27 0.23
N PRO A 588 -2.19 -12.46 -0.83
CA PRO A 588 -3.26 -12.39 -1.83
C PRO A 588 -3.35 -13.72 -2.58
N ARG A 589 -4.46 -13.93 -3.32
CA ARG A 589 -4.66 -15.12 -4.15
C ARG A 589 -4.44 -14.81 -5.63
N HIS A 590 -4.29 -15.87 -6.43
CA HIS A 590 -4.22 -15.86 -7.90
C HIS A 590 -3.45 -14.69 -8.54
N LEU A 591 -2.11 -14.82 -8.61
CA LEU A 591 -1.30 -13.87 -9.36
C LEU A 591 -1.54 -14.05 -10.87
N SER A 592 -1.85 -12.96 -11.56
CA SER A 592 -2.04 -12.90 -13.01
C SER A 592 -1.20 -11.78 -13.63
N PHE A 593 -0.91 -11.93 -14.91
CA PHE A 593 -0.14 -10.95 -15.69
C PHE A 593 -0.96 -10.54 -16.92
N SER A 594 -1.12 -9.23 -17.10
CA SER A 594 -1.83 -8.59 -18.20
C SER A 594 -0.96 -7.48 -18.81
N ASP A 595 -1.36 -6.95 -19.97
CA ASP A 595 -0.73 -5.79 -20.62
C ASP A 595 0.80 -5.86 -20.75
N VAL A 596 1.32 -7.08 -20.96
CA VAL A 596 2.76 -7.35 -21.02
C VAL A 596 3.33 -6.81 -22.33
N SER A 597 4.15 -5.77 -22.24
CA SER A 597 4.90 -5.19 -23.37
C SER A 597 6.34 -5.72 -23.40
N HIS A 598 7.26 -4.97 -24.03
CA HIS A 598 8.70 -5.24 -23.97
C HIS A 598 9.36 -4.62 -22.72
N ASP A 599 8.80 -3.54 -22.19
CA ASP A 599 9.35 -2.68 -21.13
C ASP A 599 8.48 -2.60 -19.87
N SER A 600 7.28 -3.16 -19.88
CA SER A 600 6.34 -3.12 -18.77
C SER A 600 5.38 -4.31 -18.75
N ALA A 601 4.70 -4.48 -17.62
CA ALA A 601 3.62 -5.47 -17.45
C ALA A 601 2.68 -5.07 -16.31
N ARG A 602 1.38 -5.31 -16.48
CA ARG A 602 0.41 -5.21 -15.40
C ARG A 602 0.40 -6.52 -14.60
N VAL A 603 0.64 -6.41 -13.30
CA VAL A 603 0.57 -7.50 -12.33
C VAL A 603 -0.74 -7.34 -11.57
N SER A 604 -1.57 -8.37 -11.56
CA SER A 604 -2.87 -8.39 -10.88
C SER A 604 -2.97 -9.54 -9.89
N TRP A 605 -3.78 -9.35 -8.84
CA TRP A 605 -4.02 -10.32 -7.78
C TRP A 605 -5.44 -10.21 -7.25
N GLU A 606 -5.95 -11.32 -6.72
CA GLU A 606 -7.24 -11.37 -6.06
C GLU A 606 -7.19 -10.64 -4.71
N GLY A 607 -8.24 -9.87 -4.40
CA GLY A 607 -8.31 -9.03 -3.21
C GLY A 607 -8.29 -9.82 -1.90
N THR A 608 -7.82 -9.18 -0.82
CA THR A 608 -7.77 -9.78 0.52
C THR A 608 -9.05 -9.49 1.31
N ALA A 609 -9.60 -10.50 1.98
CA ALA A 609 -10.79 -10.38 2.84
C ALA A 609 -10.58 -9.57 4.16
N ARG A 610 -9.45 -8.87 4.29
CA ARG A 610 -9.11 -7.97 5.40
C ARG A 610 -8.39 -6.74 4.85
N PRO A 611 -8.56 -5.55 5.45
CA PRO A 611 -7.88 -4.34 5.00
C PRO A 611 -6.36 -4.47 5.14
N VAL A 612 -5.68 -4.42 3.99
CA VAL A 612 -4.22 -4.31 3.86
C VAL A 612 -3.84 -2.82 3.93
N ARG A 613 -2.62 -2.48 4.41
CA ARG A 613 -2.13 -1.09 4.40
C ARG A 613 -1.61 -0.73 3.01
N LEU A 614 -0.73 -1.56 2.46
CA LEU A 614 -0.24 -1.48 1.08
C LEU A 614 0.23 -2.85 0.58
N PHE A 615 0.23 -3.06 -0.74
CA PHE A 615 0.87 -4.21 -1.36
C PHE A 615 2.28 -3.82 -1.82
N ARG A 616 3.28 -4.63 -1.47
CA ARG A 616 4.66 -4.49 -1.94
C ARG A 616 4.90 -5.49 -3.05
N VAL A 617 5.19 -5.00 -4.25
CA VAL A 617 5.48 -5.81 -5.43
C VAL A 617 6.95 -5.65 -5.78
N SER A 618 7.73 -6.71 -5.62
CA SER A 618 9.15 -6.76 -5.99
C SER A 618 9.35 -7.67 -7.20
N TYR A 619 10.36 -7.37 -8.02
CA TYR A 619 10.67 -8.15 -9.21
C TYR A 619 12.18 -8.29 -9.39
N VAL A 620 12.63 -9.45 -9.86
CA VAL A 620 14.03 -9.73 -10.20
C VAL A 620 14.11 -10.53 -11.48
N SER A 621 14.98 -10.12 -12.40
CA SER A 621 15.26 -10.83 -13.64
C SER A 621 15.98 -12.15 -13.35
N SER A 622 15.78 -13.16 -14.22
CA SER A 622 16.47 -14.46 -14.11
C SER A 622 17.99 -14.37 -14.19
N LYS A 623 18.52 -13.28 -14.77
CA LYS A 623 19.96 -12.96 -14.85
C LYS A 623 20.47 -12.10 -13.68
N GLY A 624 19.63 -11.75 -12.72
CA GLY A 624 19.97 -10.93 -11.55
C GLY A 624 20.18 -9.43 -11.81
N GLY A 625 20.77 -9.06 -12.95
CA GLY A 625 21.22 -7.69 -13.27
C GLY A 625 20.13 -6.61 -13.38
N HIS A 626 18.85 -6.97 -13.42
CA HIS A 626 17.73 -6.02 -13.34
C HIS A 626 16.74 -6.45 -12.25
N SER A 627 16.46 -5.56 -11.29
CA SER A 627 15.49 -5.78 -10.21
C SER A 627 14.89 -4.45 -9.72
N GLY A 628 13.75 -4.50 -9.05
CA GLY A 628 13.08 -3.31 -8.53
C GLY A 628 11.92 -3.64 -7.59
N GLN A 629 11.30 -2.60 -7.06
CA GLN A 629 10.15 -2.70 -6.16
C GLN A 629 9.19 -1.52 -6.39
N THR A 630 7.89 -1.81 -6.35
CA THR A 630 6.79 -0.85 -6.44
C THR A 630 5.84 -1.11 -5.26
N GLU A 631 5.22 -0.06 -4.73
CA GLU A 631 4.21 -0.17 -3.68
C GLU A 631 2.85 0.34 -4.19
N ALA A 632 1.78 -0.38 -3.89
CA ALA A 632 0.42 -0.09 -4.33
C ALA A 632 -0.52 0.06 -3.12
N PRO A 633 -1.55 0.93 -3.16
CA PRO A 633 -2.47 1.13 -2.05
C PRO A 633 -3.15 -0.16 -1.58
N GLY A 634 -3.52 -0.24 -0.29
CA GLY A 634 -4.18 -1.43 0.28
C GLY A 634 -5.53 -1.82 -0.33
N SER A 635 -6.11 -0.96 -1.17
CA SER A 635 -7.32 -1.22 -1.97
C SER A 635 -7.03 -1.67 -3.41
N ALA A 636 -5.77 -1.67 -3.85
CA ALA A 636 -5.40 -2.00 -5.22
C ALA A 636 -5.36 -3.52 -5.46
N THR A 637 -5.94 -3.95 -6.59
CA THR A 637 -5.89 -5.34 -7.09
C THR A 637 -4.89 -5.53 -8.24
N SER A 638 -4.22 -4.45 -8.66
CA SER A 638 -3.15 -4.51 -9.66
C SER A 638 -2.16 -3.34 -9.54
N VAL A 639 -0.98 -3.51 -10.14
CA VAL A 639 0.01 -2.46 -10.39
C VAL A 639 0.71 -2.70 -11.72
N THR A 640 1.10 -1.64 -12.42
CA THR A 640 1.96 -1.75 -13.61
C THR A 640 3.43 -1.66 -13.18
N LEU A 641 4.22 -2.67 -13.52
CA LEU A 641 5.68 -2.66 -13.36
C LEU A 641 6.34 -2.11 -14.61
N GLY A 642 7.31 -1.23 -14.45
CA GLY A 642 8.11 -0.64 -15.52
C GLY A 642 9.07 0.44 -14.99
N PRO A 643 10.16 0.75 -15.70
CA PRO A 643 10.66 0.04 -16.88
C PRO A 643 11.25 -1.34 -16.52
N LEU A 644 11.23 -2.24 -17.50
CA LEU A 644 11.78 -3.60 -17.48
C LEU A 644 12.70 -3.78 -18.71
N SER A 645 13.63 -4.74 -18.62
CA SER A 645 14.40 -5.20 -19.78
C SER A 645 13.54 -6.09 -20.66
N SER A 646 13.71 -5.98 -21.98
CA SER A 646 12.97 -6.79 -22.96
C SER A 646 13.47 -8.23 -23.06
N PHE A 647 12.61 -9.10 -23.62
CA PHE A 647 12.83 -10.54 -23.79
C PHE A 647 13.41 -11.25 -22.54
N THR A 648 13.00 -10.80 -21.35
CA THR A 648 13.61 -11.17 -20.07
C THR A 648 12.57 -11.80 -19.15
N VAL A 649 12.95 -12.91 -18.52
CA VAL A 649 12.14 -13.61 -17.52
C VAL A 649 12.29 -12.89 -16.18
N TYR A 650 11.18 -12.54 -15.55
CA TYR A 650 11.12 -11.94 -14.22
C TYR A 650 10.41 -12.84 -13.22
N THR A 651 11.00 -13.01 -12.05
CA THR A 651 10.34 -13.55 -10.86
C THR A 651 9.71 -12.39 -10.12
N VAL A 652 8.39 -12.29 -10.16
CA VAL A 652 7.59 -11.25 -9.50
C VAL A 652 7.06 -11.78 -8.17
N ARG A 653 7.05 -10.93 -7.15
CA ARG A 653 6.79 -11.25 -5.75
C ARG A 653 5.90 -10.20 -5.11
N VAL A 654 4.66 -10.57 -4.78
CA VAL A 654 3.66 -9.72 -4.12
C VAL A 654 3.55 -10.10 -2.63
N THR A 655 3.70 -9.10 -1.76
CA THR A 655 3.58 -9.25 -0.31
C THR A 655 2.58 -8.22 0.22
N CYS A 656 1.55 -8.65 0.96
CA CYS A 656 0.68 -7.74 1.69
C CYS A 656 1.42 -7.17 2.90
N LEU A 657 1.46 -5.85 3.05
CA LEU A 657 1.83 -5.22 4.31
C LEU A 657 0.55 -4.84 5.04
N TYR A 658 0.24 -5.56 6.12
CA TYR A 658 -0.80 -5.18 7.07
C TYR A 658 -0.21 -4.18 8.09
N PRO A 659 -1.03 -3.44 8.87
CA PRO A 659 -0.54 -2.66 10.01
C PRO A 659 0.27 -3.52 11.00
N GLY A 660 -0.09 -4.80 11.13
CA GLY A 660 0.62 -5.83 11.90
C GLY A 660 1.72 -6.59 11.14
N GLY A 661 2.33 -6.02 10.10
CA GLY A 661 3.46 -6.62 9.37
C GLY A 661 3.09 -7.38 8.10
N SER A 662 4.07 -8.10 7.55
CA SER A 662 4.00 -8.71 6.22
C SER A 662 3.30 -10.07 6.19
N SER A 663 2.60 -10.37 5.09
CA SER A 663 2.21 -11.75 4.73
C SER A 663 3.41 -12.58 4.26
N SER A 664 3.17 -13.86 3.98
CA SER A 664 4.01 -14.60 3.03
C SER A 664 3.91 -14.00 1.62
N THR A 665 4.83 -14.36 0.72
CA THR A 665 4.98 -13.72 -0.59
C THR A 665 4.43 -14.59 -1.71
N LEU A 666 3.36 -14.13 -2.35
CA LEU A 666 2.82 -14.72 -3.57
C LEU A 666 3.84 -14.49 -4.71
N THR A 667 4.31 -15.57 -5.33
CA THR A 667 5.38 -15.51 -6.35
C THR A 667 4.87 -16.04 -7.69
N GLY A 668 5.23 -15.38 -8.79
CA GLY A 668 4.92 -15.83 -10.14
C GLY A 668 5.98 -15.42 -11.16
N ARG A 669 5.88 -15.97 -12.38
CA ARG A 669 6.89 -15.86 -13.43
C ARG A 669 6.35 -15.11 -14.64
N LEU A 670 6.88 -13.92 -14.88
CA LEU A 670 6.60 -13.06 -16.02
C LEU A 670 7.70 -13.26 -17.09
N THR A 671 7.40 -12.98 -18.35
CA THR A 671 8.41 -12.84 -19.42
C THR A 671 8.02 -11.66 -20.29
N THR A 672 8.88 -10.64 -20.38
CA THR A 672 8.65 -9.47 -21.25
C THR A 672 8.77 -9.87 -22.72
N ARG A 673 8.04 -9.17 -23.60
CA ARG A 673 8.14 -9.38 -25.05
C ARG A 673 9.49 -8.91 -25.58
N LYS A 674 9.83 -9.32 -26.80
CA LYS A 674 10.91 -8.70 -27.57
C LYS A 674 10.50 -7.25 -27.93
N VAL A 675 11.49 -6.36 -28.02
CA VAL A 675 11.32 -4.99 -28.53
C VAL A 675 10.67 -4.99 -29.92
N PRO A 676 9.65 -4.14 -30.17
CA PRO A 676 8.96 -4.12 -31.45
C PRO A 676 9.75 -3.39 -32.56
N SER A 677 9.51 -3.78 -33.81
CA SER A 677 10.15 -3.19 -34.99
C SER A 677 9.36 -2.01 -35.57
N PRO A 678 10.03 -1.03 -36.23
CA PRO A 678 9.35 0.06 -36.93
C PRO A 678 8.28 -0.43 -37.90
N SER A 679 7.24 0.37 -38.13
CA SER A 679 6.16 0.03 -39.05
C SER A 679 5.92 1.15 -40.06
N GLN A 680 5.11 0.90 -41.09
CA GLN A 680 4.75 1.91 -42.11
C GLN A 680 5.96 2.55 -42.81
N LEU A 681 7.08 1.81 -42.96
CA LEU A 681 8.28 2.28 -43.65
C LEU A 681 7.95 2.62 -45.11
N SER A 682 8.22 3.86 -45.51
CA SER A 682 7.91 4.42 -46.82
C SER A 682 9.03 5.35 -47.31
N VAL A 683 9.01 5.66 -48.61
CA VAL A 683 10.00 6.51 -49.29
C VAL A 683 9.29 7.65 -50.04
N ILE A 684 9.70 8.88 -49.75
CA ILE A 684 9.32 10.10 -50.46
C ILE A 684 10.52 10.54 -51.31
N GLU A 685 10.29 10.73 -52.61
CA GLU A 685 11.30 11.25 -53.54
C GLU A 685 11.48 12.76 -53.35
N LEU A 686 12.72 13.20 -53.10
CA LEU A 686 13.08 14.62 -53.01
C LEU A 686 13.72 15.10 -54.33
N PRO A 687 13.78 16.42 -54.59
CA PRO A 687 14.44 16.94 -55.78
C PRO A 687 15.97 16.77 -55.72
N GLY A 688 16.50 15.72 -56.33
CA GLY A 688 17.95 15.46 -56.42
C GLY A 688 18.26 13.97 -56.48
N ASP A 689 19.48 13.61 -56.04
CA ASP A 689 19.90 12.22 -55.81
C ASP A 689 19.70 11.83 -54.32
N GLU A 690 18.64 12.34 -53.68
CA GLU A 690 18.29 12.15 -52.26
C GLU A 690 16.84 11.65 -52.08
N VAL A 691 16.55 10.94 -50.99
CA VAL A 691 15.19 10.52 -50.63
C VAL A 691 14.90 10.69 -49.14
N GLN A 692 13.66 11.01 -48.78
CA GLN A 692 13.18 11.01 -47.40
C GLN A 692 12.51 9.68 -47.08
N LEU A 693 13.03 8.98 -46.07
CA LEU A 693 12.33 7.88 -45.42
C LEU A 693 11.38 8.40 -44.36
N GLU A 694 10.21 7.76 -44.25
CA GLU A 694 9.28 7.95 -43.13
C GLU A 694 8.85 6.59 -42.56
N TRP A 695 8.68 6.51 -41.24
CA TRP A 695 8.23 5.32 -40.53
C TRP A 695 7.47 5.67 -39.25
N ALA A 696 6.47 4.84 -38.91
CA ALA A 696 5.79 4.91 -37.62
C ALA A 696 6.64 4.22 -36.54
N ALA A 697 6.88 4.95 -35.45
CA ALA A 697 7.61 4.45 -34.28
C ALA A 697 6.90 3.25 -33.64
N ALA A 698 7.66 2.19 -33.37
CA ALA A 698 7.15 0.89 -32.90
C ALA A 698 6.55 0.91 -31.48
N ALA A 699 6.94 1.90 -30.68
CA ALA A 699 6.40 2.22 -29.37
C ALA A 699 6.49 3.74 -29.16
N ALA A 700 5.49 4.34 -28.53
CA ALA A 700 5.40 5.80 -28.35
C ALA A 700 6.56 6.41 -27.53
N SER A 701 7.25 5.59 -26.74
CA SER A 701 8.50 5.94 -26.04
C SER A 701 9.33 4.68 -25.79
N GLY A 702 10.62 4.68 -26.15
CA GLY A 702 11.52 3.57 -25.83
C GLY A 702 12.78 3.47 -26.69
N VAL A 703 12.67 3.82 -27.98
CA VAL A 703 13.79 3.84 -28.92
C VAL A 703 14.76 4.97 -28.56
N LEU A 704 16.06 4.66 -28.54
CA LEU A 704 17.16 5.63 -28.44
C LEU A 704 17.64 6.08 -29.82
N VAL A 705 17.85 5.13 -30.74
CA VAL A 705 18.44 5.37 -32.06
C VAL A 705 17.81 4.43 -33.09
N TYR A 706 17.39 4.95 -34.23
CA TYR A 706 17.18 4.16 -35.44
C TYR A 706 18.48 4.10 -36.23
N GLN A 707 18.99 2.90 -36.45
CA GLN A 707 20.08 2.65 -37.38
C GLN A 707 19.49 2.33 -38.75
N ILE A 708 19.84 3.14 -39.75
CA ILE A 708 19.38 2.95 -41.13
C ILE A 708 20.59 2.61 -41.99
N THR A 709 20.48 1.53 -42.76
CA THR A 709 21.50 1.07 -43.70
C THR A 709 20.90 0.87 -45.08
N TRP A 710 21.52 1.43 -46.11
CA TRP A 710 21.11 1.20 -47.50
C TRP A 710 22.26 0.58 -48.31
N THR A 711 21.94 -0.53 -48.96
CA THR A 711 22.88 -1.37 -49.72
C THR A 711 22.42 -1.44 -51.17
N PRO A 712 23.24 -1.03 -52.15
CA PRO A 712 22.92 -1.26 -53.56
C PRO A 712 22.95 -2.78 -53.83
N LEU A 713 21.95 -3.27 -54.57
CA LEU A 713 21.82 -4.67 -54.96
C LEU A 713 22.72 -4.94 -56.18
N GLY A 714 24.01 -5.11 -55.91
CA GLY A 714 25.08 -5.31 -56.88
C GLY A 714 26.45 -5.12 -56.24
N GLU A 715 27.47 -4.75 -57.02
CA GLU A 715 28.74 -4.31 -56.45
C GLU A 715 28.63 -2.89 -55.87
N GLY A 716 28.65 -2.77 -54.56
CA GLY A 716 28.69 -1.47 -53.90
C GLY A 716 28.74 -1.56 -52.37
N LYS A 717 29.15 -0.46 -51.74
CA LYS A 717 29.34 -0.39 -50.29
C LYS A 717 28.04 -0.08 -49.56
N ALA A 718 27.80 -0.77 -48.44
CA ALA A 718 26.73 -0.42 -47.51
C ALA A 718 26.94 0.99 -46.93
N HIS A 719 25.93 1.84 -47.08
CA HIS A 719 25.86 3.15 -46.45
C HIS A 719 25.04 3.06 -45.16
N LYS A 720 25.36 3.90 -44.16
CA LYS A 720 24.79 3.80 -42.80
C LYS A 720 24.68 5.16 -42.13
N ILE A 721 23.52 5.44 -41.52
CA ILE A 721 23.30 6.57 -40.61
C ILE A 721 22.68 6.11 -39.29
N SER A 722 22.80 6.96 -38.28
CA SER A 722 22.17 6.81 -36.97
C SER A 722 21.28 8.01 -36.71
N VAL A 723 19.99 7.77 -36.51
CA VAL A 723 18.93 8.80 -36.39
C VAL A 723 18.38 8.77 -34.96
N PRO A 724 18.22 9.92 -34.27
CA PRO A 724 17.61 9.98 -32.95
C PRO A 724 16.23 9.29 -32.88
N GLY A 725 15.99 8.48 -31.85
CA GLY A 725 14.79 7.65 -31.70
C GLY A 725 13.47 8.41 -31.56
N ASN A 726 13.51 9.73 -31.39
CA ASN A 726 12.36 10.63 -31.37
C ASN A 726 11.98 11.18 -32.77
N LEU A 727 12.68 10.80 -33.83
CA LEU A 727 12.35 11.16 -35.21
C LEU A 727 11.75 9.95 -35.94
N GLY A 728 10.66 10.18 -36.68
CA GLY A 728 10.05 9.20 -37.59
C GLY A 728 10.47 9.35 -39.05
N THR A 729 11.47 10.20 -39.32
CA THR A 729 11.86 10.61 -40.67
C THR A 729 13.38 10.79 -40.79
N ALA A 730 13.97 10.46 -41.95
CA ALA A 730 15.37 10.78 -42.25
C ALA A 730 15.63 10.89 -43.75
N VAL A 731 16.50 11.82 -44.14
CA VAL A 731 16.98 11.95 -45.52
C VAL A 731 18.18 11.01 -45.74
N LEU A 732 18.14 10.25 -46.84
CA LEU A 732 19.26 9.47 -47.37
C LEU A 732 19.89 10.24 -48.53
N PRO A 733 21.15 10.70 -48.41
CA PRO A 733 21.85 11.40 -49.48
C PRO A 733 22.59 10.43 -50.42
N GLY A 734 22.79 10.84 -51.67
CA GLY A 734 23.73 10.20 -52.61
C GLY A 734 23.31 8.83 -53.11
N LEU A 735 22.03 8.64 -53.44
CA LEU A 735 21.57 7.40 -54.07
C LEU A 735 22.03 7.36 -55.54
N GLY A 736 22.81 6.34 -55.88
CA GLY A 736 23.32 6.11 -57.22
C GLY A 736 22.18 5.88 -58.22
N ARG A 737 22.22 6.62 -59.32
CA ARG A 737 21.20 6.55 -60.36
C ARG A 737 21.17 5.13 -60.95
N HIS A 738 19.97 4.56 -61.03
CA HIS A 738 19.66 3.22 -61.56
C HIS A 738 20.12 2.01 -60.72
N SER A 739 20.64 2.21 -59.51
CA SER A 739 20.82 1.13 -58.54
C SER A 739 19.51 0.81 -57.82
N GLU A 740 19.14 -0.47 -57.74
CA GLU A 740 18.15 -0.93 -56.74
C GLU A 740 18.85 -0.94 -55.37
N TYR A 741 18.17 -0.46 -54.34
CA TYR A 741 18.66 -0.39 -52.97
C TYR A 741 17.79 -1.23 -52.04
N GLU A 742 18.44 -2.08 -51.24
CA GLU A 742 17.82 -2.65 -50.05
C GLU A 742 18.06 -1.70 -48.88
N ILE A 743 17.00 -1.05 -48.40
CA ILE A 743 16.99 -0.10 -47.30
C ILE A 743 16.49 -0.83 -46.07
N THR A 744 17.32 -0.93 -45.03
CA THR A 744 17.00 -1.62 -43.77
C THR A 744 17.05 -0.66 -42.59
N ILE A 745 16.00 -0.64 -41.77
CA ILE A 745 15.93 0.10 -40.49
C ILE A 745 15.92 -0.87 -39.30
N LEU A 746 16.67 -0.52 -38.26
CA LEU A 746 16.84 -1.29 -37.03
C LEU A 746 16.72 -0.34 -35.82
N ALA A 747 15.79 -0.61 -34.91
CA ALA A 747 15.55 0.25 -33.74
C ALA A 747 16.31 -0.26 -32.50
N TYR A 748 17.14 0.58 -31.89
CA TYR A 748 17.85 0.31 -30.63
C TYR A 748 17.14 0.97 -29.44
N TYR A 749 16.96 0.23 -28.36
CA TYR A 749 16.19 0.63 -27.18
C TYR A 749 17.08 0.90 -25.95
N ARG A 750 16.49 1.53 -24.92
CA ARG A 750 17.19 1.94 -23.68
C ARG A 750 17.82 0.81 -22.87
N ASP A 751 17.34 -0.42 -23.02
CA ASP A 751 17.90 -1.63 -22.39
C ASP A 751 19.05 -2.26 -23.19
N GLY A 752 19.45 -1.65 -24.32
CA GLY A 752 20.45 -2.18 -25.24
C GLY A 752 19.93 -3.24 -26.22
N ALA A 753 18.65 -3.60 -26.15
CA ALA A 753 18.04 -4.49 -27.13
C ALA A 753 17.81 -3.79 -28.47
N HIS A 754 17.75 -4.57 -29.53
CA HIS A 754 17.42 -4.12 -30.87
C HIS A 754 16.22 -4.90 -31.42
N SER A 755 15.40 -4.22 -32.23
CA SER A 755 14.28 -4.83 -32.93
C SER A 755 14.74 -5.87 -33.95
N ASP A 756 13.80 -6.59 -34.58
CA ASP A 756 14.13 -7.21 -35.86
C ASP A 756 14.30 -6.13 -36.94
N PRO A 757 15.19 -6.33 -37.93
CA PRO A 757 15.37 -5.40 -39.04
C PRO A 757 14.12 -5.37 -39.92
N VAL A 758 13.77 -4.19 -40.42
CA VAL A 758 12.69 -3.99 -41.40
C VAL A 758 13.31 -3.50 -42.69
N SER A 759 13.14 -4.27 -43.76
CA SER A 759 13.80 -4.04 -45.05
C SER A 759 12.79 -3.72 -46.15
N LEU A 760 13.13 -2.74 -46.98
CA LEU A 760 12.35 -2.28 -48.12
C LEU A 760 13.27 -2.18 -49.36
N ARG A 761 12.82 -2.71 -50.49
CA ARG A 761 13.49 -2.52 -51.78
C ARG A 761 13.01 -1.25 -52.45
N TYR A 762 13.95 -0.45 -52.95
CA TYR A 762 13.69 0.85 -53.56
C TYR A 762 14.51 1.03 -54.84
N THR A 763 13.92 1.69 -55.85
CA THR A 763 14.61 2.05 -57.10
C THR A 763 14.30 3.51 -57.41
N PRO A 764 15.29 4.41 -57.49
CA PRO A 764 15.05 5.84 -57.77
C PRO A 764 14.36 6.05 -59.13
N ARG A 765 13.21 6.74 -59.17
CA ARG A 765 12.44 6.99 -60.40
C ARG A 765 12.81 8.36 -60.97
N SER A 766 13.91 8.43 -61.70
CA SER A 766 14.39 9.67 -62.30
C SER A 766 13.34 10.35 -63.21
N PRO A 767 13.11 11.67 -63.10
CA PRO A 767 12.31 12.42 -64.05
C PRO A 767 13.07 12.63 -65.38
N PRO A 768 12.37 12.85 -66.52
CA PRO A 768 13.00 13.32 -67.75
C PRO A 768 13.65 14.69 -67.57
N SER A 769 14.77 14.96 -68.24
CA SER A 769 15.50 16.23 -68.12
C SER A 769 15.48 17.05 -69.42
N ASN A 770 15.95 18.30 -69.36
CA ASN A 770 16.06 19.21 -70.51
C ASN A 770 14.76 19.36 -71.33
N LEU A 771 13.62 19.52 -70.65
CA LEU A 771 12.32 19.69 -71.29
C LEU A 771 12.25 21.03 -72.05
N ALA A 772 12.15 20.96 -73.37
CA ALA A 772 12.03 22.09 -74.28
C ALA A 772 10.70 22.08 -75.05
N LEU A 773 10.25 23.28 -75.43
CA LEU A 773 9.00 23.53 -76.16
C LEU A 773 9.26 24.54 -77.28
N ALA A 774 8.88 24.19 -78.51
CA ALA A 774 8.98 25.05 -79.69
C ALA A 774 7.65 25.06 -80.47
N SER A 775 7.31 26.20 -81.09
CA SER A 775 6.18 26.24 -82.02
C SER A 775 6.56 25.55 -83.33
N GLU A 776 5.68 24.70 -83.85
CA GLU A 776 5.88 24.01 -85.13
C GLU A 776 4.87 24.48 -86.19
N SER A 777 3.68 24.89 -85.76
CA SER A 777 2.67 25.57 -86.57
C SER A 777 1.89 26.57 -85.70
N PRO A 778 0.92 27.35 -86.22
CA PRO A 778 0.01 28.15 -85.40
C PRO A 778 -0.82 27.30 -84.42
N ASP A 779 -1.07 26.02 -84.73
CA ASP A 779 -1.91 25.11 -83.93
C ASP A 779 -1.13 23.93 -83.31
N SER A 780 0.21 23.98 -83.28
CA SER A 780 1.02 22.91 -82.70
C SER A 780 2.32 23.32 -81.99
N LEU A 781 2.64 22.57 -80.92
CA LEU A 781 3.87 22.68 -80.14
C LEU A 781 4.68 21.37 -80.22
N ARG A 782 5.94 21.46 -80.64
CA ARG A 782 6.92 20.39 -80.49
C ARG A 782 7.46 20.38 -79.07
N VAL A 783 7.35 19.22 -78.42
CA VAL A 783 7.88 18.94 -77.07
C VAL A 783 9.06 17.98 -77.21
N SER A 784 10.18 18.26 -76.55
CA SER A 784 11.35 17.37 -76.52
C SER A 784 12.01 17.34 -75.15
N TRP A 785 12.59 16.20 -74.78
CA TRP A 785 13.28 15.97 -73.51
C TRP A 785 14.47 15.03 -73.69
N THR A 786 15.42 15.08 -72.76
CA THR A 786 16.44 14.03 -72.60
C THR A 786 15.80 12.86 -71.83
N PRO A 787 15.79 11.63 -72.39
CA PRO A 787 15.37 10.44 -71.67
C PRO A 787 16.18 10.24 -70.38
N PRO A 788 15.56 9.91 -69.24
CA PRO A 788 16.28 9.44 -68.08
C PRO A 788 16.83 8.03 -68.39
N SER A 789 18.02 7.72 -67.89
CA SER A 789 18.59 6.37 -68.02
C SER A 789 17.77 5.33 -67.24
N GLY A 790 17.90 4.07 -67.64
CA GLY A 790 17.03 2.97 -67.19
C GLY A 790 15.83 2.72 -68.12
N ARG A 791 15.10 1.61 -67.89
CA ARG A 791 14.05 1.14 -68.80
C ARG A 791 12.70 1.83 -68.54
N VAL A 792 12.50 3.00 -69.14
CA VAL A 792 11.19 3.65 -69.24
C VAL A 792 10.25 2.80 -70.11
N LEU A 793 9.02 2.57 -69.65
CA LEU A 793 7.97 1.87 -70.42
C LEU A 793 7.28 2.82 -71.40
N HIS A 794 6.83 3.96 -70.88
CA HIS A 794 6.28 5.08 -71.64
C HIS A 794 6.46 6.39 -70.85
N TYR A 795 6.37 7.53 -71.51
CA TYR A 795 6.19 8.82 -70.86
C TYR A 795 4.71 9.17 -70.83
N GLN A 796 4.23 9.75 -69.74
CA GLN A 796 2.93 10.40 -69.72
C GLN A 796 3.16 11.92 -69.85
N LEU A 797 2.63 12.49 -70.94
CA LEU A 797 2.47 13.92 -71.13
C LEU A 797 1.10 14.36 -70.63
N SER A 798 1.02 15.53 -70.03
CA SER A 798 -0.23 16.29 -69.92
C SER A 798 0.00 17.76 -70.25
N TYR A 799 -1.02 18.43 -70.79
CA TYR A 799 -0.92 19.81 -71.23
C TYR A 799 -2.24 20.56 -71.09
N ALA A 800 -2.14 21.83 -70.69
CA ALA A 800 -3.25 22.72 -70.44
C ALA A 800 -2.89 24.17 -70.78
N LEU A 801 -3.88 25.04 -70.88
CA LEU A 801 -3.67 26.48 -71.01
C LEU A 801 -2.89 27.00 -69.80
N ALA A 802 -1.86 27.83 -70.02
CA ALA A 802 -0.98 28.30 -68.94
C ALA A 802 -1.69 29.19 -67.91
N SER A 803 -2.86 29.72 -68.26
CA SER A 803 -3.81 30.45 -67.41
C SER A 803 -4.63 29.56 -66.47
N GLY A 804 -4.60 28.23 -66.62
CA GLY A 804 -5.43 27.28 -65.86
C GLY A 804 -6.91 27.22 -66.28
N SER A 805 -7.34 28.04 -67.23
CA SER A 805 -8.73 28.15 -67.70
C SER A 805 -9.05 27.20 -68.87
N GLY A 806 -8.92 25.89 -68.64
CA GLY A 806 -9.32 24.88 -69.62
C GLY A 806 -9.02 23.44 -69.17
N PRO A 807 -9.58 22.43 -69.85
CA PRO A 807 -9.33 21.03 -69.54
C PRO A 807 -7.87 20.63 -69.85
N GLU A 808 -7.28 19.83 -68.98
CA GLU A 808 -5.96 19.23 -69.20
C GLU A 808 -6.09 18.00 -70.13
N LYS A 809 -5.50 18.07 -71.33
CA LYS A 809 -5.36 16.93 -72.25
C LYS A 809 -4.15 16.09 -71.81
N SER A 810 -4.19 14.76 -71.92
CA SER A 810 -3.04 13.89 -71.62
C SER A 810 -2.83 12.80 -72.67
N ILE A 811 -1.57 12.45 -72.94
CA ILE A 811 -1.16 11.46 -73.94
C ILE A 811 -0.01 10.58 -73.44
N SER A 812 0.03 9.32 -73.88
CA SER A 812 1.09 8.36 -73.53
C SER A 812 2.02 8.11 -74.70
N ILE A 813 3.32 8.31 -74.50
CA ILE A 813 4.37 8.26 -75.53
C ILE A 813 5.29 7.05 -75.28
N PRO A 814 5.52 6.14 -76.25
CA PRO A 814 6.38 4.97 -76.03
C PRO A 814 7.78 5.31 -75.51
N GLY A 815 8.29 4.52 -74.56
CA GLY A 815 9.55 4.75 -73.83
C GLY A 815 10.82 5.05 -74.65
N PRO A 816 11.03 4.56 -75.89
CA PRO A 816 12.21 4.93 -76.68
C PRO A 816 12.10 6.30 -77.39
N ARG A 817 10.97 7.02 -77.32
CA ARG A 817 10.84 8.36 -77.93
C ARG A 817 11.26 9.47 -76.97
N SER A 818 11.97 10.47 -77.49
CA SER A 818 12.46 11.67 -76.78
C SER A 818 11.71 12.96 -77.11
N HIS A 819 10.70 12.89 -77.98
CA HIS A 819 9.92 14.04 -78.44
C HIS A 819 8.54 13.64 -78.94
N VAL A 820 7.63 14.62 -79.01
CA VAL A 820 6.31 14.53 -79.65
C VAL A 820 5.81 15.93 -80.03
N THR A 821 5.10 16.06 -81.14
CA THR A 821 4.37 17.29 -81.50
C THR A 821 2.92 17.18 -81.04
N LEU A 822 2.43 18.19 -80.33
CA LEU A 822 1.06 18.33 -79.84
C LEU A 822 0.23 19.10 -80.88
N PRO A 823 -0.75 18.47 -81.56
CA PRO A 823 -1.66 19.15 -82.49
C PRO A 823 -2.87 19.76 -81.76
N GLU A 824 -3.76 20.42 -82.52
CA GLU A 824 -5.05 20.95 -82.04
C GLU A 824 -4.92 21.92 -80.85
N LEU A 825 -3.93 22.80 -80.91
CA LEU A 825 -3.73 23.89 -79.96
C LEU A 825 -4.30 25.19 -80.52
N LEU A 826 -4.77 26.07 -79.64
CA LEU A 826 -5.19 27.42 -80.02
C LEU A 826 -3.98 28.23 -80.47
N ALA A 827 -4.16 29.08 -81.49
CA ALA A 827 -3.11 29.96 -82.00
C ALA A 827 -2.74 31.08 -81.02
N ALA A 828 -1.52 31.61 -81.15
CA ALA A 828 -0.94 32.69 -80.35
C ALA A 828 -0.97 32.45 -78.81
N THR A 829 -1.16 31.22 -78.36
CA THR A 829 -1.62 30.89 -76.99
C THR A 829 -0.54 30.17 -76.20
N LYS A 830 -0.42 30.50 -74.90
CA LYS A 830 0.59 29.92 -74.01
C LYS A 830 0.06 28.67 -73.32
N TYR A 831 0.76 27.56 -73.49
CA TYR A 831 0.46 26.26 -72.87
C TYR A 831 1.50 25.91 -71.80
N ARG A 832 1.06 25.18 -70.77
CA ARG A 832 1.91 24.47 -69.83
C ARG A 832 1.90 22.99 -70.23
N VAL A 833 3.08 22.38 -70.32
CA VAL A 833 3.25 20.95 -70.62
C VAL A 833 4.02 20.30 -69.47
N LEU A 834 3.54 19.16 -69.02
CA LEU A 834 4.08 18.31 -67.96
C LEU A 834 4.54 16.99 -68.59
N VAL A 835 5.77 16.56 -68.32
CA VAL A 835 6.35 15.31 -68.84
C VAL A 835 6.86 14.46 -67.67
N SER A 836 6.46 13.19 -67.65
CA SER A 836 6.82 12.22 -66.60
C SER A 836 7.18 10.88 -67.21
N ALA A 837 8.13 10.14 -66.62
CA ALA A 837 8.51 8.80 -67.06
C ALA A 837 7.73 7.73 -66.27
N VAL A 838 7.24 6.70 -66.93
CA VAL A 838 6.56 5.57 -66.29
C VAL A 838 7.44 4.34 -66.37
N TYR A 839 7.81 3.84 -65.20
CA TYR A 839 8.60 2.63 -64.97
C TYR A 839 7.70 1.49 -64.50
N GLY A 840 8.23 0.26 -64.42
CA GLY A 840 7.50 -0.88 -63.85
C GLY A 840 7.07 -0.68 -62.38
N ALA A 841 7.75 0.19 -61.64
CA ALA A 841 7.44 0.58 -60.26
C ALA A 841 6.60 1.88 -60.16
N GLY A 842 6.02 2.37 -61.26
CA GLY A 842 5.14 3.54 -61.29
C GLY A 842 5.71 4.76 -62.03
N LYS A 843 4.97 5.87 -61.92
CA LYS A 843 5.22 7.16 -62.58
C LYS A 843 6.19 8.03 -61.75
N SER A 844 7.19 8.64 -62.39
CA SER A 844 8.09 9.63 -61.75
C SER A 844 7.46 11.02 -61.69
N VAL A 845 8.06 11.92 -60.91
CA VAL A 845 7.66 13.33 -60.79
C VAL A 845 7.63 13.99 -62.18
N ALA A 846 6.57 14.75 -62.46
CA ALA A 846 6.40 15.43 -63.74
C ALA A 846 7.19 16.75 -63.80
N VAL A 847 7.99 16.92 -64.85
CA VAL A 847 8.72 18.16 -65.14
C VAL A 847 7.84 19.06 -65.98
N SER A 848 7.72 20.34 -65.59
CA SER A 848 6.89 21.32 -66.29
C SER A 848 7.71 22.31 -67.12
N ALA A 849 7.25 22.60 -68.33
CA ALA A 849 7.70 23.75 -69.13
C ALA A 849 6.48 24.53 -69.66
N THR A 850 6.70 25.75 -70.19
CA THR A 850 5.65 26.52 -70.88
C THR A 850 6.12 27.03 -72.23
N GLY A 851 5.31 26.84 -73.28
CA GLY A 851 5.58 27.28 -74.65
C GLY A 851 4.40 28.10 -75.20
N ARG A 852 4.59 28.76 -76.34
CA ARG A 852 3.55 29.54 -77.03
C ARG A 852 3.46 29.10 -78.49
N THR A 853 2.23 28.90 -78.99
CA THR A 853 1.95 28.61 -80.40
C THR A 853 2.07 29.86 -81.28
N GLY A 854 2.25 29.66 -82.59
CA GLY A 854 2.38 30.72 -83.59
C GLY A 854 1.06 31.44 -83.92
N GLU A 855 1.16 32.48 -84.75
CA GLU A 855 0.01 33.27 -85.22
C GLU A 855 -0.44 32.85 -86.62
N TRP A 856 -1.73 33.01 -86.93
CA TRP A 856 -2.35 32.47 -88.14
C TRP A 856 -2.22 33.43 -89.33
N ALA A 857 -1.70 32.95 -90.46
CA ALA A 857 -1.63 33.73 -91.70
C ALA A 857 -2.96 33.66 -92.47
N LEU A 858 -3.55 34.81 -92.80
CA LEU A 858 -4.89 34.90 -93.39
C LEU A 858 -4.92 34.56 -94.89
N ARG A 859 -5.73 33.57 -95.28
CA ARG A 859 -6.40 33.48 -96.60
C ARG A 859 -7.67 32.59 -96.51
N PRO A 860 -8.75 32.84 -97.28
CA PRO A 860 -10.06 32.24 -97.02
C PRO A 860 -10.63 31.34 -98.13
N GLN A 861 -11.37 30.28 -97.74
CA GLN A 861 -12.57 29.78 -98.43
C GLN A 861 -13.42 28.92 -97.45
N ALA A 862 -14.67 28.62 -97.79
CA ALA A 862 -15.75 28.17 -96.87
C ALA A 862 -16.45 26.87 -97.40
N PRO A 863 -17.62 26.39 -96.89
CA PRO A 863 -18.38 26.66 -95.64
C PRO A 863 -18.85 25.35 -94.90
N ALA A 864 -19.97 25.41 -94.15
CA ALA A 864 -20.74 24.35 -93.46
C ALA A 864 -20.20 23.87 -92.07
N ASP A 865 -20.99 23.76 -90.99
CA ASP A 865 -22.44 23.99 -90.75
C ASP A 865 -22.72 24.83 -89.48
N PRO A 866 -23.66 25.81 -89.49
CA PRO A 866 -24.04 26.60 -88.32
C PRO A 866 -25.40 26.18 -87.72
N SER A 867 -25.41 25.12 -86.90
CA SER A 867 -26.58 24.71 -86.11
C SER A 867 -26.25 24.50 -84.63
N PHE A 868 -27.20 24.82 -83.75
CA PHE A 868 -27.08 24.70 -82.30
C PHE A 868 -28.04 23.62 -81.78
N ASP A 869 -27.51 22.46 -81.36
CA ASP A 869 -28.29 21.48 -80.60
C ASP A 869 -28.46 21.95 -79.14
N LEU A 870 -29.71 22.20 -78.75
CA LEU A 870 -30.04 22.58 -77.38
C LEU A 870 -30.38 21.36 -76.50
N MET A 871 -30.58 20.17 -77.07
CA MET A 871 -30.77 18.94 -76.28
C MET A 871 -29.52 18.67 -75.44
N ALA A 872 -28.33 18.70 -76.06
CA ALA A 872 -27.05 18.67 -75.36
C ALA A 872 -26.91 19.80 -74.33
N ALA A 873 -27.24 21.04 -74.70
CA ALA A 873 -27.10 22.21 -73.83
C ALA A 873 -27.94 22.13 -72.52
N PHE A 874 -29.10 21.48 -72.57
CA PHE A 874 -29.92 21.22 -71.38
C PHE A 874 -29.48 19.97 -70.58
N GLY A 875 -28.67 19.08 -71.16
CA GLY A 875 -28.32 17.77 -70.60
C GLY A 875 -29.30 16.64 -70.97
N LEU A 876 -30.13 16.86 -71.98
CA LEU A 876 -31.07 15.87 -72.54
C LEU A 876 -30.34 14.91 -73.48
N VAL A 877 -29.34 14.22 -72.93
CA VAL A 877 -28.49 13.22 -73.62
C VAL A 877 -28.33 11.99 -72.76
N GLU A 878 -28.10 10.84 -73.38
CA GLU A 878 -28.13 9.50 -72.76
C GLU A 878 -27.20 9.34 -71.54
N LYS A 879 -26.12 10.11 -71.45
CA LYS A 879 -25.17 10.06 -70.32
C LYS A 879 -25.54 10.98 -69.15
N GLU A 880 -26.41 11.97 -69.35
CA GLU A 880 -26.60 13.08 -68.40
C GLU A 880 -28.04 13.23 -67.88
N TYR A 881 -29.04 12.79 -68.65
CA TYR A 881 -30.46 12.99 -68.31
C TYR A 881 -30.84 12.50 -66.91
N ALA A 882 -30.21 11.41 -66.45
CA ALA A 882 -30.47 10.81 -65.13
C ALA A 882 -30.05 11.71 -63.95
N SER A 883 -29.29 12.78 -64.18
CA SER A 883 -29.00 13.81 -63.17
C SER A 883 -30.13 14.83 -63.00
N ILE A 884 -31.06 14.91 -63.98
CA ILE A 884 -32.09 15.94 -64.07
C ILE A 884 -33.39 15.45 -63.44
N ARG A 885 -33.79 16.07 -62.33
CA ARG A 885 -35.08 15.74 -61.68
C ARG A 885 -36.24 16.15 -62.58
N GLY A 886 -37.18 15.22 -62.77
CA GLY A 886 -38.37 15.42 -63.61
C GLY A 886 -38.17 15.09 -65.10
N VAL A 887 -37.06 14.46 -65.48
CA VAL A 887 -36.83 13.96 -66.85
C VAL A 887 -36.63 12.44 -66.82
N ALA A 888 -37.23 11.74 -67.78
CA ALA A 888 -36.88 10.36 -68.12
C ALA A 888 -36.48 10.26 -69.61
N MET A 889 -35.71 9.23 -69.95
CA MET A 889 -35.38 8.88 -71.32
C MET A 889 -36.06 7.58 -71.70
N GLU A 890 -36.77 7.60 -72.83
CA GLU A 890 -37.48 6.47 -73.41
C GLU A 890 -36.86 6.15 -74.79
N PRO A 891 -36.66 4.86 -75.15
CA PRO A 891 -36.27 4.50 -76.50
C PRO A 891 -37.40 4.88 -77.48
N SER A 892 -37.08 5.57 -78.59
CA SER A 892 -38.08 5.88 -79.60
C SER A 892 -38.59 4.59 -80.27
N ALA A 893 -39.89 4.51 -80.51
CA ALA A 893 -40.50 3.39 -81.22
C ALA A 893 -40.16 3.35 -82.72
N PHE A 894 -39.49 4.38 -83.26
CA PHE A 894 -39.32 4.61 -84.70
C PHE A 894 -37.86 4.83 -85.15
N GLY A 895 -36.87 4.70 -84.27
CA GLY A 895 -35.46 4.85 -84.66
C GLY A 895 -34.46 4.90 -83.50
N PRO A 896 -33.16 5.10 -83.78
CA PRO A 896 -32.12 5.16 -82.75
C PRO A 896 -32.16 6.43 -81.87
N ILE A 897 -32.90 7.47 -82.32
CA ILE A 897 -33.09 8.73 -81.60
C ILE A 897 -33.75 8.46 -80.23
N ARG A 898 -33.26 9.08 -79.17
CA ARG A 898 -33.84 8.96 -77.83
C ARG A 898 -34.99 9.95 -77.64
N THR A 899 -36.04 9.53 -76.93
CA THR A 899 -37.16 10.40 -76.54
C THR A 899 -36.94 10.84 -75.10
N PHE A 900 -37.09 12.12 -74.80
CA PHE A 900 -37.01 12.64 -73.44
C PHE A 900 -38.39 13.08 -72.97
N THR A 901 -38.89 12.39 -71.95
CA THR A 901 -40.16 12.71 -71.30
C THR A 901 -39.89 13.68 -70.18
N LEU A 902 -40.34 14.92 -70.37
CA LEU A 902 -40.36 15.96 -69.35
C LEU A 902 -41.66 15.78 -68.57
N PHE A 903 -41.54 15.67 -67.25
CA PHE A 903 -42.66 15.66 -66.33
C PHE A 903 -42.88 17.07 -65.74
N LYS A 904 -43.97 17.20 -64.99
CA LYS A 904 -44.28 18.39 -64.20
C LYS A 904 -43.14 18.70 -63.21
N ASP A 905 -42.89 20.00 -63.02
CA ASP A 905 -41.90 20.59 -62.11
C ASP A 905 -40.42 20.25 -62.42
N ALA A 906 -40.13 19.75 -63.63
CA ALA A 906 -38.78 19.53 -64.15
C ALA A 906 -37.99 20.85 -64.30
N GLN A 907 -36.80 20.93 -63.69
CA GLN A 907 -36.03 22.18 -63.57
C GLN A 907 -35.03 22.38 -64.71
N LEU A 908 -35.53 22.49 -65.94
CA LEU A 908 -34.71 22.74 -67.14
C LEU A 908 -34.45 24.23 -67.35
N THR A 909 -33.49 24.77 -66.59
CA THR A 909 -33.01 26.17 -66.68
C THR A 909 -31.48 26.21 -66.76
N ARG A 910 -30.94 27.02 -67.68
CA ARG A 910 -29.50 27.29 -67.87
C ARG A 910 -29.28 28.79 -68.02
N ARG A 911 -28.07 29.32 -67.82
CA ARG A 911 -27.80 30.74 -68.16
C ARG A 911 -27.64 30.89 -69.67
N ALA A 912 -27.96 32.06 -70.21
CA ALA A 912 -27.74 32.39 -71.61
C ALA A 912 -26.24 32.38 -71.99
N SER A 913 -25.36 32.75 -71.04
CA SER A 913 -23.90 32.68 -71.15
C SER A 913 -23.39 31.27 -71.44
N ASP A 914 -23.98 30.28 -70.77
CA ASP A 914 -23.47 28.90 -70.72
C ASP A 914 -23.80 28.11 -72.00
N ILE A 915 -24.65 28.68 -72.85
CA ILE A 915 -25.11 28.10 -74.13
C ILE A 915 -24.69 29.00 -75.32
N HIS A 916 -23.91 30.06 -75.08
CA HIS A 916 -23.42 31.00 -76.10
C HIS A 916 -24.48 31.65 -77.00
N LEU A 917 -25.73 31.76 -76.55
CA LEU A 917 -26.87 32.28 -77.35
C LEU A 917 -26.79 33.77 -77.73
N ALA A 918 -25.76 34.49 -77.26
CA ALA A 918 -25.47 35.88 -77.61
C ALA A 918 -25.16 36.10 -79.11
N THR A 919 -24.95 35.03 -79.88
CA THR A 919 -24.65 35.06 -81.33
C THR A 919 -25.79 34.56 -82.22
N LEU A 920 -27.00 34.38 -81.68
CA LEU A 920 -28.17 34.02 -82.48
C LEU A 920 -28.39 35.03 -83.64
N PRO A 921 -28.43 34.59 -84.91
CA PRO A 921 -28.62 35.51 -86.03
C PRO A 921 -30.02 36.12 -86.02
N THR A 922 -30.18 37.25 -86.72
CA THR A 922 -31.51 37.88 -86.93
C THR A 922 -32.45 37.00 -87.76
N GLU A 923 -31.89 36.14 -88.62
CA GLU A 923 -32.56 35.16 -89.47
C GLU A 923 -32.25 33.74 -88.95
N HIS A 924 -33.24 33.03 -88.41
CA HIS A 924 -33.04 31.69 -87.83
C HIS A 924 -34.33 30.85 -87.82
N THR A 925 -34.17 29.53 -87.80
CA THR A 925 -35.27 28.57 -87.62
C THR A 925 -35.10 27.83 -86.30
N VAL A 926 -36.09 27.95 -85.41
CA VAL A 926 -36.19 27.11 -84.21
C VAL A 926 -37.00 25.86 -84.56
N VAL A 927 -36.40 24.69 -84.35
CA VAL A 927 -36.97 23.38 -84.72
C VAL A 927 -37.24 22.55 -83.46
N PHE A 928 -38.47 22.06 -83.34
CA PHE A 928 -38.89 21.14 -82.28
C PHE A 928 -39.44 19.84 -82.90
N LEU A 929 -39.07 18.68 -82.37
CA LEU A 929 -39.80 17.42 -82.60
C LEU A 929 -40.42 16.98 -81.27
N LEU A 930 -41.71 17.26 -81.09
CA LEU A 930 -42.39 17.18 -79.80
C LEU A 930 -43.71 16.40 -79.86
N ARG A 931 -44.15 15.89 -78.71
CA ARG A 931 -45.47 15.29 -78.50
C ARG A 931 -46.03 15.76 -77.16
N LEU A 932 -47.22 16.35 -77.18
CA LEU A 932 -47.95 16.67 -75.95
C LEU A 932 -48.58 15.40 -75.38
N LEU A 933 -48.68 15.34 -74.05
CA LEU A 933 -49.17 14.20 -73.28
C LEU A 933 -50.59 14.46 -72.76
N PRO A 934 -51.37 13.43 -72.39
CA PRO A 934 -52.65 13.60 -71.70
C PRO A 934 -52.53 14.42 -70.40
N GLU A 935 -51.37 14.35 -69.75
CA GLU A 935 -51.02 15.06 -68.51
C GLU A 935 -50.43 16.46 -68.77
N THR A 936 -50.33 16.93 -70.03
CA THR A 936 -49.93 18.30 -70.34
C THR A 936 -50.98 19.27 -69.75
N PRO A 937 -50.58 20.26 -68.92
CA PRO A 937 -51.53 21.20 -68.34
C PRO A 937 -52.24 22.03 -69.42
N ARG A 938 -53.52 22.35 -69.17
CA ARG A 938 -54.32 23.24 -70.05
C ARG A 938 -53.92 24.71 -69.97
N GLU A 939 -53.04 25.07 -69.04
CA GLU A 939 -52.47 26.42 -68.91
C GLU A 939 -51.39 26.67 -69.96
N VAL A 940 -51.27 27.92 -70.41
CA VAL A 940 -50.22 28.36 -71.34
C VAL A 940 -48.83 28.10 -70.74
N PHE A 941 -47.94 27.49 -71.51
CA PHE A 941 -46.55 27.29 -71.13
C PHE A 941 -45.60 27.68 -72.27
N ALA A 942 -44.42 28.18 -71.90
CA ALA A 942 -43.30 28.34 -72.81
C ALA A 942 -42.68 26.97 -73.09
N LEU A 943 -42.82 26.50 -74.33
CA LEU A 943 -42.13 25.32 -74.83
C LEU A 943 -40.62 25.54 -74.72
N TRP A 944 -40.15 26.70 -75.19
CA TRP A 944 -38.80 27.25 -75.00
C TRP A 944 -38.90 28.77 -74.88
N GLN A 945 -38.07 29.37 -74.03
CA GLN A 945 -37.90 30.82 -73.96
C GLN A 945 -36.52 31.23 -73.43
N VAL A 946 -36.13 32.46 -73.77
CA VAL A 946 -35.05 33.24 -73.18
C VAL A 946 -35.65 34.38 -72.36
N ALA A 947 -35.15 34.56 -71.14
CA ALA A 947 -35.51 35.63 -70.21
C ALA A 947 -34.26 36.41 -69.79
N ALA A 948 -34.42 37.70 -69.44
CA ALA A 948 -33.35 38.51 -68.88
C ALA A 948 -33.04 38.12 -67.42
N GLU A 949 -32.05 38.75 -66.78
CA GLU A 949 -31.66 38.44 -65.39
C GLU A 949 -32.76 38.71 -64.35
N ASP A 950 -33.71 39.60 -64.65
CA ASP A 950 -34.92 39.86 -63.86
C ASP A 950 -36.03 38.80 -64.04
N PHE A 951 -35.76 37.76 -64.82
CA PHE A 951 -36.67 36.69 -65.24
C PHE A 951 -37.86 37.14 -66.12
N GLN A 952 -37.84 38.35 -66.69
CA GLN A 952 -38.83 38.77 -67.69
C GLN A 952 -38.57 38.08 -69.03
N PRO A 953 -39.62 37.57 -69.70
CA PRO A 953 -39.47 36.91 -71.00
C PRO A 953 -39.06 37.91 -72.09
N VAL A 954 -38.11 37.51 -72.94
CA VAL A 954 -37.55 38.34 -74.03
C VAL A 954 -37.81 37.73 -75.40
N LEU A 955 -37.74 36.40 -75.52
CA LEU A 955 -37.94 35.65 -76.75
C LEU A 955 -38.48 34.26 -76.41
N GLY A 956 -39.43 33.71 -77.17
CA GLY A 956 -39.85 32.33 -76.97
C GLY A 956 -41.02 31.85 -77.81
N VAL A 957 -41.42 30.61 -77.53
CA VAL A 957 -42.55 29.91 -78.15
C VAL A 957 -43.47 29.42 -77.02
N LEU A 958 -44.70 29.93 -76.99
CA LEU A 958 -45.77 29.51 -76.09
C LEU A 958 -46.71 28.51 -76.78
N LEU A 959 -47.21 27.55 -76.02
CA LEU A 959 -48.33 26.68 -76.39
C LEU A 959 -49.50 26.92 -75.44
N ASP A 960 -50.67 27.25 -75.98
CA ASP A 960 -51.93 27.33 -75.24
C ASP A 960 -52.80 26.11 -75.59
N ALA A 961 -52.85 25.13 -74.69
CA ALA A 961 -53.64 23.92 -74.85
C ALA A 961 -55.16 24.12 -74.62
N SER A 962 -55.58 25.26 -74.07
CA SER A 962 -57.00 25.63 -73.95
C SER A 962 -57.53 26.24 -75.26
N ARG A 963 -56.75 27.11 -75.92
CA ARG A 963 -57.07 27.70 -77.23
C ARG A 963 -56.64 26.83 -78.42
N LYS A 964 -55.75 25.87 -78.19
CA LYS A 964 -55.06 25.05 -79.20
C LYS A 964 -54.28 25.90 -80.22
N SER A 965 -53.55 26.88 -79.69
CA SER A 965 -52.78 27.86 -80.46
C SER A 965 -51.30 27.90 -80.04
N LEU A 966 -50.41 28.17 -80.99
CA LEU A 966 -48.98 28.39 -80.78
C LEU A 966 -48.69 29.89 -80.92
N THR A 967 -47.93 30.49 -80.00
CA THR A 967 -47.52 31.90 -80.10
C THR A 967 -46.01 32.02 -80.07
N TYR A 968 -45.41 32.54 -81.14
CA TYR A 968 -44.05 33.07 -81.07
C TYR A 968 -44.09 34.49 -80.50
N PHE A 969 -43.21 34.82 -79.57
CA PHE A 969 -43.07 36.18 -79.06
C PHE A 969 -41.61 36.64 -79.08
N ARG A 970 -41.42 37.94 -79.33
CA ARG A 970 -40.13 38.62 -79.27
C ARG A 970 -40.32 40.01 -78.69
N ARG A 971 -39.43 40.42 -77.78
CA ARG A 971 -39.38 41.78 -77.24
C ARG A 971 -38.64 42.69 -78.21
N ASP A 972 -39.23 43.84 -78.53
CA ASP A 972 -38.67 44.80 -79.48
C ASP A 972 -37.71 45.80 -78.79
N PRO A 973 -37.00 46.66 -79.55
CA PRO A 973 -36.14 47.70 -78.98
C PRO A 973 -36.87 48.72 -78.09
N SER A 974 -38.18 48.93 -78.26
CA SER A 974 -38.99 49.77 -77.35
C SER A 974 -39.44 49.06 -76.06
N ALA A 975 -38.95 47.82 -75.84
CA ALA A 975 -39.23 46.96 -74.70
C ALA A 975 -40.69 46.49 -74.58
N THR A 976 -41.47 46.55 -75.66
CA THR A 976 -42.79 45.93 -75.81
C THR A 976 -42.67 44.49 -76.32
N LEU A 977 -43.66 43.65 -76.04
CA LEU A 977 -43.73 42.28 -76.57
C LEU A 977 -44.55 42.27 -77.87
N GLN A 978 -43.94 41.78 -78.95
CA GLN A 978 -44.64 41.48 -80.20
C GLN A 978 -44.94 39.98 -80.27
N GLU A 979 -46.20 39.63 -80.55
CA GLU A 979 -46.70 38.26 -80.51
C GLU A 979 -47.32 37.84 -81.84
N ALA A 980 -46.82 36.73 -82.40
CA ALA A 980 -47.36 36.05 -83.56
C ALA A 980 -48.07 34.76 -83.10
N THR A 981 -49.34 34.88 -82.72
CA THR A 981 -50.23 33.75 -82.40
C THR A 981 -50.77 33.07 -83.65
N PHE A 982 -50.79 31.74 -83.67
CA PHE A 982 -51.31 30.90 -84.75
C PHE A 982 -52.32 29.89 -84.17
N ASP A 983 -53.58 29.98 -84.63
CA ASP A 983 -54.76 29.28 -84.09
C ASP A 983 -55.53 28.46 -85.16
N LEU A 984 -54.89 28.26 -86.31
CA LEU A 984 -55.40 27.55 -87.49
C LEU A 984 -55.60 26.04 -87.26
N PRO A 985 -56.49 25.36 -88.02
CA PRO A 985 -56.79 23.93 -87.87
C PRO A 985 -55.55 23.02 -87.87
N GLU A 986 -54.54 23.35 -88.68
CA GLU A 986 -53.32 22.59 -88.86
C GLU A 986 -52.44 22.61 -87.59
N VAL A 987 -52.46 23.73 -86.85
CA VAL A 987 -51.77 23.93 -85.56
C VAL A 987 -52.46 23.14 -84.46
N ARG A 988 -53.81 23.05 -84.50
CA ARG A 988 -54.59 22.33 -83.49
C ARG A 988 -54.20 20.86 -83.39
N ARG A 989 -53.67 20.26 -84.47
CA ARG A 989 -53.17 18.87 -84.53
C ARG A 989 -52.08 18.57 -83.49
N ILE A 990 -51.21 19.54 -83.19
CA ILE A 990 -50.13 19.43 -82.18
C ILE A 990 -50.68 19.03 -80.79
N PHE A 991 -51.94 19.38 -80.50
CA PHE A 991 -52.62 19.15 -79.23
C PHE A 991 -53.42 17.83 -79.17
N PHE A 992 -53.15 16.85 -80.04
CA PHE A 992 -53.86 15.55 -80.10
C PHE A 992 -52.96 14.31 -79.88
N GLY A 993 -51.79 14.47 -79.25
CA GLY A 993 -51.04 13.32 -78.70
C GLY A 993 -50.21 12.51 -79.70
N SER A 994 -49.96 13.03 -80.89
CA SER A 994 -48.96 12.57 -81.87
C SER A 994 -47.65 13.34 -81.76
N PHE A 995 -46.56 12.80 -82.31
CA PHE A 995 -45.35 13.58 -82.56
C PHE A 995 -45.55 14.51 -83.77
N HIS A 996 -45.10 15.75 -83.64
CA HIS A 996 -45.11 16.76 -84.69
C HIS A 996 -43.76 17.48 -84.77
N LYS A 997 -43.30 17.76 -85.99
CA LYS A 997 -42.09 18.56 -86.24
C LYS A 997 -42.52 19.99 -86.52
N VAL A 998 -42.15 20.92 -85.65
CA VAL A 998 -42.63 22.31 -85.65
C VAL A 998 -41.45 23.23 -85.91
N HIS A 999 -41.50 24.00 -87.00
CA HIS A 999 -40.47 24.97 -87.36
C HIS A 999 -41.03 26.37 -87.24
N ILE A 1000 -40.38 27.22 -86.45
CA ILE A 1000 -40.62 28.65 -86.42
C ILE A 1000 -39.44 29.31 -87.12
N ALA A 1001 -39.62 29.59 -88.41
CA ALA A 1001 -38.63 30.24 -89.25
C ALA A 1001 -38.83 31.77 -89.19
N VAL A 1002 -37.85 32.47 -88.63
CA VAL A 1002 -37.92 33.89 -88.32
C VAL A 1002 -36.98 34.64 -89.27
N GLY A 1003 -37.57 35.42 -90.18
CA GLY A 1003 -36.85 36.38 -91.00
C GLY A 1003 -36.90 37.79 -90.40
N ARG A 1004 -36.25 38.77 -91.07
CA ARG A 1004 -36.11 40.16 -90.58
C ARG A 1004 -37.41 40.88 -90.24
N SER A 1005 -38.49 40.59 -90.99
CA SER A 1005 -39.79 41.29 -90.90
C SER A 1005 -41.00 40.34 -90.86
N LYS A 1006 -40.78 39.03 -90.77
CA LYS A 1006 -41.85 38.02 -90.72
C LYS A 1006 -41.43 36.72 -90.05
N VAL A 1007 -42.40 36.08 -89.40
CA VAL A 1007 -42.33 34.75 -88.80
C VAL A 1007 -43.20 33.81 -89.62
N ARG A 1008 -42.62 32.68 -90.05
CA ARG A 1008 -43.32 31.60 -90.75
C ARG A 1008 -43.41 30.39 -89.83
N LEU A 1009 -44.60 29.79 -89.75
CA LEU A 1009 -44.85 28.56 -89.00
C LEU A 1009 -45.01 27.39 -89.98
N TYR A 1010 -44.22 26.33 -89.79
CA TYR A 1010 -44.36 25.06 -90.48
C TYR A 1010 -44.68 23.97 -89.46
N VAL A 1011 -45.59 23.06 -89.80
CA VAL A 1011 -45.95 21.90 -88.98
C VAL A 1011 -45.91 20.68 -89.88
N ASP A 1012 -45.13 19.68 -89.49
CA ASP A 1012 -44.84 18.48 -90.29
C ASP A 1012 -44.27 18.84 -91.67
N CYS A 1013 -43.32 19.79 -91.69
CA CYS A 1013 -42.64 20.35 -92.87
C CYS A 1013 -43.57 20.97 -93.93
N ARG A 1014 -44.83 21.26 -93.59
CA ARG A 1014 -45.76 22.02 -94.43
C ARG A 1014 -45.93 23.42 -93.87
N LYS A 1015 -45.83 24.44 -94.73
CA LYS A 1015 -46.05 25.84 -94.35
C LYS A 1015 -47.52 26.03 -93.95
N VAL A 1016 -47.76 26.37 -92.69
CA VAL A 1016 -49.10 26.60 -92.13
C VAL A 1016 -49.48 28.07 -92.18
N ALA A 1017 -48.54 28.97 -91.87
CA ALA A 1017 -48.83 30.41 -91.82
C ALA A 1017 -47.57 31.27 -91.97
N GLU A 1018 -47.79 32.54 -92.29
CA GLU A 1018 -46.80 33.62 -92.28
C GLU A 1018 -47.45 34.84 -91.62
N LYS A 1019 -46.77 35.46 -90.65
CA LYS A 1019 -47.21 36.69 -89.95
C LYS A 1019 -46.07 37.70 -89.88
N PRO A 1020 -46.35 39.02 -89.96
CA PRO A 1020 -45.31 40.04 -89.82
C PRO A 1020 -44.72 40.06 -88.40
N THR A 1021 -43.46 40.51 -88.29
CA THR A 1021 -42.82 40.90 -87.03
C THR A 1021 -42.03 42.18 -87.26
N GLY A 1022 -41.89 43.02 -86.23
CA GLY A 1022 -40.98 44.15 -86.23
C GLY A 1022 -39.51 43.73 -86.16
N GLU A 1023 -38.63 44.73 -86.27
CA GLU A 1023 -37.18 44.54 -86.33
C GLU A 1023 -36.60 43.90 -85.06
N ALA A 1024 -35.50 43.16 -85.25
CA ALA A 1024 -34.85 42.42 -84.18
C ALA A 1024 -34.00 43.33 -83.28
N GLY A 1025 -34.41 43.49 -82.02
CA GLY A 1025 -33.53 44.00 -80.96
C GLY A 1025 -32.39 43.01 -80.65
N SER A 1026 -31.29 43.51 -80.09
CA SER A 1026 -30.18 42.67 -79.62
C SER A 1026 -30.62 41.79 -78.45
N LEU A 1027 -30.31 40.50 -78.51
CA LEU A 1027 -30.57 39.58 -77.41
C LEU A 1027 -29.64 39.89 -76.21
N PRO A 1028 -30.13 39.78 -74.97
CA PRO A 1028 -29.33 40.09 -73.79
C PRO A 1028 -28.24 39.03 -73.59
N THR A 1029 -27.00 39.49 -73.43
CA THR A 1029 -25.82 38.64 -73.20
C THR A 1029 -25.86 37.89 -71.87
N THR A 1030 -26.70 38.34 -70.94
CA THR A 1030 -26.93 37.74 -69.62
C THR A 1030 -28.43 37.49 -69.39
N GLY A 1031 -28.75 36.42 -68.66
CA GLY A 1031 -30.12 35.95 -68.48
C GLY A 1031 -30.22 34.43 -68.42
N PHE A 1032 -31.44 33.91 -68.61
CA PHE A 1032 -31.76 32.50 -68.43
C PHE A 1032 -32.55 31.92 -69.61
N VAL A 1033 -32.22 30.69 -69.99
CA VAL A 1033 -32.94 29.89 -70.99
C VAL A 1033 -33.73 28.83 -70.24
N THR A 1034 -35.03 28.71 -70.51
CA THR A 1034 -35.91 27.76 -69.79
C THR A 1034 -36.76 26.96 -70.76
N LEU A 1035 -36.87 25.64 -70.51
CA LEU A 1035 -37.66 24.71 -71.31
C LEU A 1035 -38.93 24.30 -70.55
N GLY A 1036 -40.08 24.30 -71.21
CA GLY A 1036 -41.36 23.81 -70.67
C GLY A 1036 -42.02 24.65 -69.55
N ARG A 1037 -41.54 25.86 -69.26
CA ARG A 1037 -41.98 26.68 -68.10
C ARG A 1037 -43.42 27.20 -68.22
N LEU A 1038 -44.24 27.00 -67.19
CA LEU A 1038 -45.62 27.53 -67.13
C LEU A 1038 -45.65 29.07 -67.06
N ALA A 1039 -46.52 29.70 -67.84
CA ALA A 1039 -46.46 31.14 -68.11
C ALA A 1039 -46.76 32.02 -66.88
N LYS A 1040 -47.59 31.57 -65.92
CA LYS A 1040 -47.89 32.34 -64.70
C LYS A 1040 -46.82 32.21 -63.60
N ALA A 1041 -45.84 31.32 -63.76
CA ALA A 1041 -44.87 31.03 -62.71
C ALA A 1041 -43.77 32.11 -62.62
N ARG A 1042 -43.79 32.91 -61.55
CA ARG A 1042 -42.77 33.94 -61.25
C ARG A 1042 -41.56 33.33 -60.54
N GLY A 1043 -40.35 33.76 -60.93
CA GLY A 1043 -39.08 33.35 -60.33
C GLY A 1043 -38.47 32.06 -60.92
N PRO A 1044 -37.24 31.71 -60.50
CA PRO A 1044 -36.44 30.64 -61.12
C PRO A 1044 -36.91 29.21 -60.83
N ARG A 1045 -37.68 28.98 -59.76
CA ARG A 1045 -38.20 27.65 -59.38
C ARG A 1045 -39.64 27.46 -59.88
N SER A 1046 -39.83 27.70 -61.17
CA SER A 1046 -41.12 27.56 -61.85
C SER A 1046 -41.51 26.10 -62.05
N SER A 1047 -42.82 25.84 -62.06
CA SER A 1047 -43.39 24.59 -62.53
C SER A 1047 -43.28 24.46 -64.06
N SER A 1048 -43.07 23.24 -64.54
CA SER A 1048 -43.07 22.89 -65.97
C SER A 1048 -44.36 22.18 -66.39
N ALA A 1049 -44.64 22.25 -67.69
CA ALA A 1049 -45.60 21.37 -68.37
C ALA A 1049 -44.96 20.02 -68.73
N SER A 1050 -45.74 18.94 -68.67
CA SER A 1050 -45.31 17.61 -69.11
C SER A 1050 -45.43 17.47 -70.64
N PHE A 1051 -44.39 16.98 -71.32
CA PHE A 1051 -44.42 16.62 -72.76
C PHE A 1051 -43.20 15.75 -73.13
N GLN A 1052 -43.25 15.10 -74.29
CA GLN A 1052 -42.11 14.36 -74.85
C GLN A 1052 -41.39 15.18 -75.94
N LEU A 1053 -40.07 15.11 -75.96
CA LEU A 1053 -39.20 15.85 -76.87
C LEU A 1053 -38.11 14.92 -77.45
N GLN A 1054 -37.92 14.94 -78.77
CA GLN A 1054 -36.88 14.16 -79.47
C GLN A 1054 -35.81 15.04 -80.12
N MET A 1055 -36.13 16.31 -80.43
CA MET A 1055 -35.22 17.27 -81.04
C MET A 1055 -35.57 18.68 -80.58
N LEU A 1056 -34.53 19.46 -80.26
CA LEU A 1056 -34.58 20.91 -80.10
C LEU A 1056 -33.28 21.50 -80.65
N GLN A 1057 -33.37 22.17 -81.80
CA GLN A 1057 -32.22 22.80 -82.43
C GLN A 1057 -32.57 24.20 -82.97
N ILE A 1058 -31.57 25.07 -83.06
CA ILE A 1058 -31.68 26.34 -83.78
C ILE A 1058 -30.72 26.32 -84.97
N VAL A 1059 -31.27 26.47 -86.17
CA VAL A 1059 -30.51 26.53 -87.44
C VAL A 1059 -30.37 27.98 -87.86
N CYS A 1060 -29.18 28.40 -88.27
CA CYS A 1060 -28.87 29.79 -88.62
C CYS A 1060 -29.32 30.18 -90.05
N SER A 1061 -30.56 29.82 -90.42
CA SER A 1061 -31.23 30.21 -91.66
C SER A 1061 -32.75 30.26 -91.45
N ASP A 1062 -33.47 31.15 -92.14
CA ASP A 1062 -34.94 31.13 -92.23
C ASP A 1062 -35.47 30.31 -93.42
N SER A 1063 -34.60 29.81 -94.31
CA SER A 1063 -34.95 28.93 -95.43
C SER A 1063 -35.08 27.45 -95.04
N TRP A 1064 -34.37 27.02 -93.99
CA TRP A 1064 -34.25 25.61 -93.59
C TRP A 1064 -35.61 24.88 -93.48
N ALA A 1065 -36.63 25.58 -93.00
CA ALA A 1065 -37.97 25.02 -92.84
C ALA A 1065 -38.68 24.64 -94.17
N GLU A 1066 -38.20 25.13 -95.33
CA GLU A 1066 -38.70 24.77 -96.67
C GLU A 1066 -37.85 23.67 -97.34
N GLU A 1067 -36.63 23.47 -96.87
CA GLU A 1067 -35.67 22.45 -97.33
C GLU A 1067 -35.89 21.10 -96.63
N ASP A 1068 -36.21 21.13 -95.32
CA ASP A 1068 -36.49 19.96 -94.49
C ASP A 1068 -37.65 19.11 -95.06
N ARG A 1069 -37.51 17.78 -94.98
CA ARG A 1069 -38.45 16.78 -95.49
C ARG A 1069 -39.10 15.93 -94.40
N CYS A 1070 -38.84 16.21 -93.12
CA CYS A 1070 -39.45 15.52 -91.98
C CYS A 1070 -39.26 13.99 -92.00
N CYS A 1071 -38.08 13.53 -92.42
CA CYS A 1071 -37.76 12.10 -92.54
C CYS A 1071 -37.74 11.33 -91.20
N GLU A 1072 -37.82 12.04 -90.06
CA GLU A 1072 -37.96 11.49 -88.71
C GLU A 1072 -39.42 11.16 -88.34
N LEU A 1073 -40.41 11.74 -89.03
CA LEU A 1073 -41.83 11.49 -88.79
C LEU A 1073 -42.33 10.31 -89.66
N PRO A 1074 -42.83 9.21 -89.06
CA PRO A 1074 -43.30 8.04 -89.83
C PRO A 1074 -44.46 8.35 -90.79
N ALA A 1075 -45.28 9.36 -90.48
CA ALA A 1075 -46.46 9.73 -91.26
C ALA A 1075 -46.19 10.63 -92.48
N SER A 1076 -44.93 11.06 -92.68
CA SER A 1076 -44.49 11.87 -93.84
C SER A 1076 -43.30 11.25 -94.55
N LYS A 1077 -43.01 9.96 -94.34
CA LYS A 1077 -41.87 9.28 -94.94
C LYS A 1077 -42.22 8.71 -96.32
N ASP A 1078 -42.14 9.55 -97.34
CA ASP A 1078 -42.19 9.11 -98.74
C ASP A 1078 -40.91 8.33 -99.08
N GLY A 1079 -41.10 7.10 -99.60
CA GLY A 1079 -40.06 6.06 -99.66
C GLY A 1079 -38.91 6.33 -100.63
N GLU A 1080 -39.06 7.28 -101.56
CA GLU A 1080 -38.04 7.62 -102.56
C GLU A 1080 -37.14 8.79 -102.15
N THR A 1081 -37.59 9.65 -101.21
CA THR A 1081 -36.90 10.91 -100.89
C THR A 1081 -36.19 10.89 -99.54
N CYS A 1082 -36.61 10.04 -98.60
CA CYS A 1082 -36.02 9.91 -97.27
C CYS A 1082 -35.18 8.63 -97.15
N PRO A 1083 -33.90 8.69 -96.73
CA PRO A 1083 -33.04 7.52 -96.64
C PRO A 1083 -33.62 6.45 -95.69
N ALA A 1084 -33.43 5.18 -96.03
CA ALA A 1084 -33.76 4.05 -95.17
C ALA A 1084 -32.90 4.09 -93.90
N PHE A 1085 -33.50 3.84 -92.73
CA PHE A 1085 -32.72 3.66 -91.51
C PHE A 1085 -31.94 2.33 -91.60
N PRO A 1086 -30.67 2.28 -91.14
CA PRO A 1086 -29.93 1.02 -91.10
C PRO A 1086 -30.67 0.04 -90.20
N SER A 1087 -31.05 -1.11 -90.75
CA SER A 1087 -31.73 -2.17 -90.00
C SER A 1087 -30.84 -2.65 -88.85
N ALA A 1088 -31.39 -2.69 -87.64
CA ALA A 1088 -30.80 -3.48 -86.56
C ALA A 1088 -30.88 -4.96 -86.96
N CYS A 1089 -29.80 -5.48 -87.57
CA CYS A 1089 -29.82 -6.80 -88.20
C CYS A 1089 -30.14 -7.91 -87.20
N ALA A 1090 -31.01 -8.83 -87.61
CA ALA A 1090 -31.24 -10.07 -86.88
C ALA A 1090 -29.98 -10.94 -86.92
N CYS A 1091 -29.42 -11.26 -85.75
CA CYS A 1091 -28.39 -12.28 -85.63
C CYS A 1091 -29.03 -13.66 -85.53
N SER A 1092 -29.18 -14.34 -86.66
CA SER A 1092 -29.42 -15.78 -86.69
C SER A 1092 -28.15 -16.53 -86.28
N SER A 1093 -28.06 -17.02 -85.04
CA SER A 1093 -26.93 -17.82 -84.56
C SER A 1093 -27.36 -19.25 -84.19
N GLN A 1094 -27.18 -20.17 -85.13
CA GLN A 1094 -26.80 -21.55 -84.77
C GLN A 1094 -25.32 -21.45 -84.34
N THR A 1095 -24.86 -21.95 -83.20
CA THR A 1095 -25.39 -23.02 -82.33
C THR A 1095 -25.41 -22.55 -80.85
N PRO A 1096 -26.30 -23.04 -79.97
CA PRO A 1096 -26.58 -22.38 -78.69
C PRO A 1096 -25.45 -22.38 -77.65
N GLY A 1097 -25.25 -21.24 -76.98
CA GLY A 1097 -24.56 -21.16 -75.69
C GLY A 1097 -25.47 -21.60 -74.54
N PRO A 1098 -24.92 -22.05 -73.39
CA PRO A 1098 -25.71 -22.49 -72.25
C PRO A 1098 -26.52 -21.33 -71.61
N PRO A 1099 -27.74 -21.57 -71.11
CA PRO A 1099 -28.57 -20.51 -70.54
C PRO A 1099 -27.96 -19.86 -69.30
N GLY A 1100 -28.01 -18.53 -69.23
CA GLY A 1100 -27.75 -17.80 -67.99
C GLY A 1100 -28.86 -18.05 -66.96
N PRO A 1101 -28.55 -18.08 -65.64
CA PRO A 1101 -29.56 -18.27 -64.62
C PRO A 1101 -30.49 -17.05 -64.54
N GLN A 1102 -31.76 -17.23 -64.93
CA GLN A 1102 -32.81 -16.29 -64.52
C GLN A 1102 -33.01 -16.38 -63.00
N GLY A 1103 -33.36 -15.25 -62.39
CA GLY A 1103 -33.65 -15.19 -60.94
C GLY A 1103 -34.87 -16.04 -60.58
N PRO A 1104 -35.02 -16.44 -59.31
CA PRO A 1104 -36.10 -17.34 -58.89
C PRO A 1104 -37.46 -16.62 -58.74
N PRO A 1105 -38.49 -16.97 -59.55
CA PRO A 1105 -39.86 -17.04 -59.09
C PRO A 1105 -40.10 -18.34 -58.31
N LEU A 1106 -41.35 -18.56 -57.88
CA LEU A 1106 -41.77 -19.61 -56.96
C LEU A 1106 -42.01 -20.98 -57.65
N ALA A 1107 -41.67 -22.06 -56.93
CA ALA A 1107 -42.16 -23.46 -57.05
C ALA A 1107 -41.79 -24.34 -58.29
N GLY A 1108 -41.55 -25.64 -58.06
CA GLY A 1108 -41.27 -26.69 -59.07
C GLY A 1108 -40.66 -27.98 -58.47
N GLU A 1109 -40.74 -29.13 -59.16
CA GLU A 1109 -40.35 -30.47 -58.65
C GLU A 1109 -39.27 -31.22 -59.49
N ARG A 1110 -38.49 -32.13 -58.84
CA ARG A 1110 -37.93 -33.45 -59.28
C ARG A 1110 -37.09 -33.57 -60.59
N ALA A 1111 -36.18 -34.54 -60.81
CA ALA A 1111 -35.39 -35.49 -59.98
C ALA A 1111 -34.32 -36.25 -60.84
N GLN A 1112 -33.34 -36.96 -60.21
CA GLN A 1112 -32.44 -38.03 -60.78
C GLN A 1112 -31.39 -37.58 -61.85
N ALA A 1113 -30.25 -38.25 -62.15
CA ALA A 1113 -29.40 -39.27 -61.48
C ALA A 1113 -27.94 -39.26 -62.09
N ALA A 1114 -27.02 -40.15 -61.65
CA ALA A 1114 -25.58 -40.25 -62.02
C ALA A 1114 -25.29 -41.39 -63.06
N PRO A 1115 -24.06 -41.88 -63.41
CA PRO A 1115 -22.68 -41.61 -62.91
C PRO A 1115 -21.52 -41.56 -63.98
N CYS A 1116 -20.25 -41.63 -63.54
CA CYS A 1116 -18.99 -41.63 -64.35
C CYS A 1116 -18.55 -43.05 -64.84
N PRO A 1117 -17.50 -43.19 -65.71
CA PRO A 1117 -16.13 -43.45 -65.19
C PRO A 1117 -14.90 -43.00 -66.06
N ALA A 1118 -13.73 -42.79 -65.40
CA ALA A 1118 -12.37 -43.40 -65.59
C ALA A 1118 -11.65 -43.50 -66.99
N GLN A 1119 -10.31 -43.62 -67.18
CA GLN A 1119 -9.11 -43.66 -66.30
C GLN A 1119 -7.74 -43.50 -67.07
N HIS A 1120 -6.59 -43.73 -66.39
CA HIS A 1120 -5.14 -43.76 -66.82
C HIS A 1120 -4.37 -42.40 -66.90
N ARG A 1121 -3.17 -42.15 -66.31
CA ARG A 1121 -1.84 -42.85 -66.09
C ARG A 1121 -0.86 -42.66 -67.27
N GLN A 1122 0.43 -42.30 -67.11
CA GLN A 1122 1.34 -41.90 -65.99
C GLN A 1122 2.09 -40.60 -66.42
N GLY A 1123 2.69 -39.73 -65.60
CA GLY A 1123 3.74 -39.86 -64.57
C GLY A 1123 4.94 -38.95 -64.98
N GLY A 1124 5.76 -38.33 -64.13
CA GLY A 1124 5.79 -38.17 -62.67
C GLY A 1124 6.90 -37.17 -62.26
N GLY A 1125 7.05 -36.85 -60.97
CA GLY A 1125 8.19 -36.04 -60.47
C GLY A 1125 7.83 -34.71 -59.76
N GLN A 1126 7.86 -34.76 -58.42
CA GLN A 1126 8.40 -33.78 -57.44
C GLN A 1126 8.79 -32.34 -57.89
N VAL A 1127 8.56 -31.27 -57.10
CA VAL A 1127 8.25 -31.15 -55.64
C VAL A 1127 7.14 -30.10 -55.35
N ARG A 1128 6.34 -30.36 -54.30
CA ARG A 1128 5.33 -29.47 -53.67
C ARG A 1128 5.98 -28.19 -53.10
N GLY A 1129 5.32 -27.08 -52.78
CA GLY A 1129 3.91 -26.70 -52.55
C GLY A 1129 3.92 -25.52 -51.55
N ARG A 1130 2.84 -24.88 -51.09
CA ARG A 1130 1.39 -24.99 -51.31
C ARG A 1130 0.81 -23.56 -51.25
N GLY A 1131 -0.32 -23.29 -51.90
CA GLY A 1131 -1.26 -22.25 -51.46
C GLY A 1131 -2.42 -22.87 -50.65
N LEU A 1132 -3.27 -22.01 -50.04
CA LEU A 1132 -4.74 -22.05 -50.16
C LEU A 1132 -5.47 -21.23 -49.08
N TRP A 1133 -6.46 -20.45 -49.51
CA TRP A 1133 -7.76 -20.29 -48.85
C TRP A 1133 -8.83 -20.89 -49.79
N GLY A 1134 -9.96 -21.39 -49.26
CA GLY A 1134 -11.11 -21.92 -50.05
C GLY A 1134 -12.21 -20.86 -50.29
N PRO A 1135 -13.53 -21.22 -50.39
CA PRO A 1135 -14.14 -22.57 -50.33
C PRO A 1135 -15.39 -22.82 -51.24
N GLY A 1136 -16.04 -24.00 -51.14
CA GLY A 1136 -17.42 -24.31 -51.63
C GLY A 1136 -17.59 -25.74 -52.22
N ARG A 1137 -18.76 -26.41 -52.32
CA ARG A 1137 -20.17 -26.25 -51.83
C ARG A 1137 -20.96 -27.59 -52.03
N GLY A 1138 -22.13 -27.83 -51.38
CA GLY A 1138 -23.04 -28.99 -51.67
C GLY A 1138 -24.32 -29.16 -50.80
N ARG A 1139 -25.42 -29.77 -51.33
CA ARG A 1139 -26.79 -30.11 -50.75
C ARG A 1139 -27.55 -31.09 -51.71
N PRO A 1140 -28.81 -31.62 -51.52
CA PRO A 1140 -29.85 -31.52 -50.46
C PRO A 1140 -29.97 -32.85 -49.63
N GLY A 1141 -31.08 -33.54 -49.26
CA GLY A 1141 -32.59 -33.52 -49.41
C GLY A 1141 -33.18 -34.94 -49.05
N PRO A 1142 -34.51 -35.29 -49.05
CA PRO A 1142 -35.78 -34.56 -49.25
C PRO A 1142 -36.77 -34.65 -48.03
N ALA A 1143 -38.12 -34.61 -48.24
CA ALA A 1143 -39.21 -34.53 -47.23
C ALA A 1143 -40.36 -35.57 -47.49
N GLY A 1144 -41.49 -35.73 -46.76
CA GLY A 1144 -42.07 -35.06 -45.57
C GLY A 1144 -43.57 -35.46 -45.31
N TRP A 1145 -44.34 -34.57 -44.63
CA TRP A 1145 -45.84 -34.48 -44.51
C TRP A 1145 -46.67 -35.36 -43.53
N VAL A 1146 -47.33 -34.65 -42.58
CA VAL A 1146 -48.65 -34.89 -41.91
C VAL A 1146 -48.81 -36.13 -41.00
N GLY A 1147 -49.58 -35.97 -39.90
CA GLY A 1147 -49.96 -37.04 -38.96
C GLY A 1147 -51.43 -36.94 -38.51
N PRO A 1148 -51.86 -37.67 -37.46
CA PRO A 1148 -53.10 -37.33 -36.76
C PRO A 1148 -53.04 -37.43 -35.21
N GLY A 1149 -53.99 -36.75 -34.56
CA GLY A 1149 -54.79 -37.26 -33.43
C GLY A 1149 -54.14 -37.80 -32.14
N GLY A 1150 -54.10 -36.96 -31.10
CA GLY A 1150 -55.00 -37.09 -29.93
C GLY A 1150 -54.73 -38.11 -28.80
N GLN A 1151 -55.10 -37.67 -27.58
CA GLN A 1151 -55.13 -38.40 -26.29
C GLN A 1151 -53.75 -38.74 -25.66
N GLY A 1152 -53.59 -38.66 -24.32
CA GLY A 1152 -54.53 -38.18 -23.30
C GLY A 1152 -53.95 -38.20 -21.88
N SER A 1153 -54.71 -37.64 -20.92
CA SER A 1153 -54.34 -37.40 -19.50
C SER A 1153 -53.23 -36.34 -19.26
N SER A 1154 -53.26 -35.52 -18.21
CA SER A 1154 -54.38 -35.11 -17.34
C SER A 1154 -53.98 -33.90 -16.49
N LEU A 1155 -54.88 -32.93 -16.31
CA LEU A 1155 -55.30 -32.37 -15.01
C LEU A 1155 -56.37 -31.28 -15.21
N SER A 1156 -57.12 -30.96 -14.14
CA SER A 1156 -58.44 -30.33 -14.22
C SER A 1156 -58.50 -28.86 -13.74
N GLN A 1157 -59.55 -28.17 -14.19
CA GLN A 1157 -59.91 -26.77 -13.93
C GLN A 1157 -60.76 -26.63 -12.65
N ARG A 1158 -60.46 -25.60 -11.80
CA ARG A 1158 -61.39 -24.73 -11.01
C ARG A 1158 -60.63 -23.89 -9.96
N GLU A 1159 -60.81 -22.57 -9.88
CA GLU A 1159 -61.81 -21.79 -9.08
C GLU A 1159 -61.59 -21.88 -7.55
N ARG A 1160 -61.23 -20.78 -6.86
CA ARG A 1160 -62.11 -19.79 -6.15
C ARG A 1160 -62.31 -20.22 -4.67
N TRP A 1161 -62.19 -19.34 -3.66
CA TRP A 1161 -63.21 -18.35 -3.24
C TRP A 1161 -62.63 -17.09 -2.53
N VAL A 1162 -63.54 -16.15 -2.22
CA VAL A 1162 -63.32 -14.78 -1.70
C VAL A 1162 -64.46 -14.45 -0.69
N LEU A 1163 -64.35 -13.34 0.05
CA LEU A 1163 -65.28 -12.75 1.06
C LEU A 1163 -65.06 -13.27 2.51
N CYS A 1164 -65.31 -12.47 3.57
CA CYS A 1164 -66.14 -11.25 3.68
C CYS A 1164 -65.40 -9.98 4.20
N PRO A 1165 -65.96 -8.76 3.96
CA PRO A 1165 -65.43 -7.47 4.45
C PRO A 1165 -66.34 -6.75 5.47
N LEU A 1166 -65.78 -5.80 6.23
CA LEU A 1166 -66.40 -4.60 6.90
C LEU A 1166 -65.31 -3.94 7.79
N GLY A 1167 -65.13 -2.62 7.89
CA GLY A 1167 -65.74 -1.46 7.20
C GLY A 1167 -64.85 -0.20 7.33
N THR A 1168 -65.23 0.90 6.68
CA THR A 1168 -64.57 2.23 6.65
C THR A 1168 -65.26 3.21 7.65
N PRO A 1169 -64.92 4.52 7.81
CA PRO A 1169 -63.92 5.37 7.11
C PRO A 1169 -63.09 6.35 8.01
N GLY A 1170 -62.24 7.19 7.40
CA GLY A 1170 -62.13 8.61 7.82
C GLY A 1170 -60.75 9.25 8.10
N MET A 1171 -60.38 10.23 7.25
CA MET A 1171 -59.69 11.51 7.57
C MET A 1171 -58.24 11.55 8.14
N SER A 1172 -57.58 12.69 7.90
CA SER A 1172 -56.24 13.05 8.40
C SER A 1172 -56.25 14.45 9.05
N PRO A 1173 -55.46 14.66 10.11
CA PRO A 1173 -54.81 15.96 10.42
C PRO A 1173 -53.26 15.83 10.31
N ALA A 1174 -52.40 16.83 10.01
CA ALA A 1174 -52.39 18.29 10.27
C ALA A 1174 -52.01 18.65 11.74
N ARG A 1175 -51.29 19.74 12.10
CA ARG A 1175 -50.65 20.87 11.36
C ARG A 1175 -49.81 21.78 12.30
N SER A 1176 -48.76 22.47 11.81
CA SER A 1176 -48.30 23.83 12.27
C SER A 1176 -47.13 24.34 11.39
N LEU A 1177 -47.14 25.53 10.74
CA LEU A 1177 -47.06 26.95 11.21
C LEU A 1177 -45.65 27.35 11.78
N ARG A 1178 -45.02 28.52 11.53
CA ARG A 1178 -45.03 29.54 10.42
C ARG A 1178 -43.93 30.63 10.70
N LEU A 1179 -43.30 31.20 9.65
CA LEU A 1179 -42.60 32.53 9.50
C LEU A 1179 -41.66 33.15 10.59
N GLY A 1180 -40.57 33.81 10.11
CA GLY A 1180 -39.70 34.77 10.86
C GLY A 1180 -38.20 34.37 10.93
N GLY A 1181 -37.19 35.24 11.08
CA GLY A 1181 -37.17 36.72 10.97
C GLY A 1181 -35.93 37.43 11.60
N ALA A 1182 -35.00 37.95 10.78
CA ALA A 1182 -33.99 39.03 11.04
C ALA A 1182 -32.77 38.84 11.99
N ALA A 1183 -31.68 39.59 11.67
CA ALA A 1183 -30.46 39.96 12.44
C ALA A 1183 -29.50 38.86 12.98
N GLY A 1184 -28.20 39.09 13.19
CA GLY A 1184 -27.31 40.21 12.83
C GLY A 1184 -25.96 40.18 13.59
N GLY A 1185 -24.84 40.61 12.98
CA GLY A 1185 -23.52 40.70 13.67
C GLY A 1185 -22.30 41.07 12.80
N ARG A 1186 -21.49 42.04 13.23
CA ARG A 1186 -20.25 42.57 12.61
C ARG A 1186 -19.21 42.82 13.71
N PRO A 1187 -17.87 42.82 13.46
CA PRO A 1187 -17.15 44.05 13.03
C PRO A 1187 -15.93 43.73 12.10
N ARG A 1188 -15.05 44.64 11.61
CA ARG A 1188 -14.85 46.12 11.73
C ARG A 1188 -14.12 46.66 10.46
N GLY A 1189 -14.20 47.98 10.15
CA GLY A 1189 -13.37 48.69 9.14
C GLY A 1189 -12.02 49.19 9.70
N PRO A 1190 -11.23 50.09 9.04
CA PRO A 1190 -11.61 51.21 8.12
C PRO A 1190 -11.15 51.01 6.65
N ASP A 1191 -11.51 51.78 5.60
CA ASP A 1191 -11.49 53.24 5.28
C ASP A 1191 -10.06 53.80 5.03
N ALA A 1192 -9.75 54.68 4.04
CA ALA A 1192 -10.59 55.52 3.16
C ALA A 1192 -9.99 55.76 1.74
N SER A 1193 -10.67 56.57 0.90
CA SER A 1193 -10.31 56.99 -0.49
C SER A 1193 -10.01 58.52 -0.54
N PRO A 1194 -10.04 59.28 -1.68
CA PRO A 1194 -10.03 58.97 -3.13
C PRO A 1194 -9.05 59.83 -3.99
N PHE A 1195 -8.94 59.57 -5.31
CA PHE A 1195 -8.96 60.57 -6.41
C PHE A 1195 -9.10 59.87 -7.79
N LEU A 1196 -9.62 60.58 -8.81
CA LEU A 1196 -10.06 60.12 -10.15
C LEU A 1196 -9.95 61.32 -11.15
N PRO A 1197 -10.17 61.21 -12.48
CA PRO A 1197 -10.52 60.06 -13.33
C PRO A 1197 -9.50 59.79 -14.48
N THR A 1198 -9.64 58.75 -15.33
CA THR A 1198 -10.43 58.77 -16.58
C THR A 1198 -11.13 57.43 -16.89
N GLN A 1199 -11.99 57.40 -17.93
CA GLN A 1199 -13.01 56.36 -18.16
C GLN A 1199 -12.57 55.17 -19.03
N GLY A 1200 -13.20 54.02 -18.81
CA GLY A 1200 -13.43 52.95 -19.77
C GLY A 1200 -14.87 52.42 -19.66
N LEU A 1201 -15.50 52.08 -20.79
CA LEU A 1201 -16.90 51.64 -20.90
C LEU A 1201 -16.97 50.26 -21.62
N PRO A 1202 -18.12 49.56 -21.75
CA PRO A 1202 -18.42 48.45 -20.84
C PRO A 1202 -18.46 47.08 -21.52
N GLY A 1203 -18.29 46.02 -20.73
CA GLY A 1203 -18.46 44.63 -21.21
C GLY A 1203 -19.92 44.28 -21.57
N PRO A 1204 -20.16 43.52 -22.66
CA PRO A 1204 -21.51 43.22 -23.14
C PRO A 1204 -22.27 42.15 -22.32
N LYS A 1205 -23.55 42.03 -22.64
CA LYS A 1205 -24.61 41.31 -21.91
C LYS A 1205 -24.65 39.82 -22.29
N GLY A 1206 -24.87 38.93 -21.32
CA GLY A 1206 -24.98 37.48 -21.55
C GLY A 1206 -26.27 37.05 -22.26
N GLU A 1207 -26.19 36.00 -23.07
CA GLU A 1207 -27.28 35.47 -23.89
C GLU A 1207 -27.99 34.23 -23.28
N ARG A 1208 -29.10 33.83 -23.91
CA ARG A 1208 -30.02 32.81 -23.39
C ARG A 1208 -29.90 31.48 -24.16
N GLY A 1209 -29.29 30.49 -23.50
CA GLY A 1209 -29.50 29.04 -23.62
C GLY A 1209 -29.98 28.45 -24.96
N GLU A 1210 -29.06 27.79 -25.66
CA GLU A 1210 -29.38 26.82 -26.71
C GLU A 1210 -29.53 25.38 -26.19
N LYS A 1211 -29.93 24.50 -27.11
CA LYS A 1211 -30.43 23.13 -26.93
C LYS A 1211 -29.29 22.11 -27.08
N GLY A 1212 -29.22 21.11 -26.21
CA GLY A 1212 -28.06 20.21 -26.11
C GLY A 1212 -28.03 19.05 -27.12
N GLU A 1213 -26.82 18.75 -27.61
CA GLU A 1213 -26.37 17.54 -28.31
C GLU A 1213 -24.89 17.27 -27.96
N PRO A 1214 -24.32 16.09 -28.26
CA PRO A 1214 -24.89 14.74 -28.14
C PRO A 1214 -24.05 13.86 -27.18
N GLN A 1215 -24.50 12.63 -26.90
CA GLN A 1215 -23.72 11.68 -26.11
C GLN A 1215 -22.48 11.17 -26.86
N SER A 1216 -21.41 10.85 -26.13
CA SER A 1216 -20.12 10.48 -26.72
C SER A 1216 -20.14 9.07 -27.34
N LEU A 1217 -19.41 8.92 -28.45
CA LEU A 1217 -19.24 7.66 -29.21
C LEU A 1217 -18.84 6.44 -28.35
N ALA A 1218 -18.20 6.65 -27.20
CA ALA A 1218 -17.82 5.59 -26.27
C ALA A 1218 -19.02 4.75 -25.80
N THR A 1219 -20.18 5.36 -25.56
CA THR A 1219 -21.39 4.66 -25.11
C THR A 1219 -21.97 3.75 -26.18
N ILE A 1220 -21.85 4.13 -27.47
CA ILE A 1220 -22.36 3.35 -28.60
C ILE A 1220 -21.51 2.08 -28.81
N TYR A 1221 -20.18 2.20 -28.77
CA TYR A 1221 -19.30 1.02 -28.85
C TYR A 1221 -19.51 0.03 -27.71
N GLN A 1222 -19.82 0.51 -26.50
CA GLN A 1222 -20.07 -0.35 -25.34
C GLN A 1222 -21.38 -1.16 -25.49
N LEU A 1223 -22.43 -0.58 -26.08
CA LEU A 1223 -23.68 -1.27 -26.40
C LEU A 1223 -23.55 -2.26 -27.56
N VAL A 1224 -22.81 -1.89 -28.62
CA VAL A 1224 -22.54 -2.79 -29.77
C VAL A 1224 -21.68 -3.99 -29.35
N GLY A 1225 -20.71 -3.81 -28.45
CA GLY A 1225 -19.89 -4.90 -27.90
C GLY A 1225 -20.72 -5.96 -27.18
N GLN A 1226 -21.59 -5.54 -26.25
CA GLN A 1226 -22.43 -6.47 -25.48
C GLN A 1226 -23.44 -7.23 -26.34
N ALA A 1227 -23.94 -6.62 -27.41
CA ALA A 1227 -24.81 -7.30 -28.38
C ALA A 1227 -24.08 -8.43 -29.14
N CYS A 1228 -22.80 -8.27 -29.47
CA CYS A 1228 -22.01 -9.30 -30.14
C CYS A 1228 -21.63 -10.49 -29.24
N GLU A 1229 -21.28 -10.26 -27.97
CA GLU A 1229 -20.89 -11.36 -27.07
C GLU A 1229 -22.07 -12.29 -26.73
N SER A 1230 -23.30 -11.74 -26.65
CA SER A 1230 -24.51 -12.55 -26.42
C SER A 1230 -24.90 -13.46 -27.60
N ALA A 1231 -24.35 -13.22 -28.81
CA ALA A 1231 -24.71 -13.95 -30.03
C ALA A 1231 -23.83 -15.18 -30.32
N ILE A 1232 -22.84 -15.47 -29.48
CA ILE A 1232 -21.81 -16.51 -29.72
C ILE A 1232 -21.98 -17.76 -28.81
N GLN A 1233 -22.98 -17.76 -27.92
CA GLN A 1233 -23.18 -18.82 -26.91
C GLN A 1233 -24.41 -19.74 -27.16
N SER A 1234 -24.87 -19.88 -28.40
CA SER A 1234 -25.95 -20.81 -28.76
C SER A 1234 -25.64 -21.64 -30.02
N GLU A 1235 -25.69 -22.97 -29.86
CA GLU A 1235 -25.58 -24.04 -30.89
C GLU A 1235 -24.17 -24.27 -31.46
N TRP A 1236 -23.65 -25.51 -31.67
CA TRP A 1236 -24.25 -26.87 -31.66
C TRP A 1236 -23.26 -27.98 -31.17
N PRO A 1237 -23.59 -29.31 -31.17
CA PRO A 1237 -23.07 -30.29 -30.18
C PRO A 1237 -21.95 -31.25 -30.68
N SER A 1238 -21.85 -32.46 -30.12
CA SER A 1238 -20.60 -33.22 -29.89
C SER A 1238 -20.55 -34.70 -30.33
N LEU A 1239 -19.31 -35.22 -30.51
CA LEU A 1239 -18.88 -36.65 -30.58
C LEU A 1239 -19.28 -37.44 -31.87
N PRO A 1240 -18.70 -38.64 -32.19
CA PRO A 1240 -17.70 -39.46 -31.45
C PRO A 1240 -16.47 -40.04 -32.24
N TRP A 1241 -15.44 -40.47 -31.47
CA TRP A 1241 -14.48 -41.59 -31.70
C TRP A 1241 -13.41 -41.56 -32.84
N GLY A 1242 -12.34 -42.34 -32.66
CA GLY A 1242 -11.20 -42.55 -33.59
C GLY A 1242 -10.80 -44.04 -33.70
N PRO A 1243 -9.67 -44.43 -34.34
CA PRO A 1243 -8.56 -45.01 -33.54
C PRO A 1243 -7.11 -44.95 -34.13
N GLN A 1244 -6.10 -45.14 -33.24
CA GLN A 1244 -4.76 -45.76 -33.47
C GLN A 1244 -3.77 -45.07 -34.45
N SER A 1245 -2.43 -45.18 -34.39
CA SER A 1245 -1.41 -45.98 -33.63
C SER A 1245 -0.02 -45.31 -33.88
N LEU A 1246 1.17 -45.57 -33.29
CA LEU A 1246 1.79 -46.37 -32.20
C LEU A 1246 3.25 -45.78 -32.05
N CYS A 1247 4.11 -45.98 -31.04
CA CYS A 1247 4.08 -46.66 -29.74
C CYS A 1247 4.72 -45.70 -28.67
N LEU A 1248 5.81 -45.89 -27.89
CA LEU A 1248 6.71 -47.02 -27.58
C LEU A 1248 7.27 -46.84 -26.14
N HIS A 1249 7.22 -47.88 -25.31
CA HIS A 1249 7.83 -47.99 -23.98
C HIS A 1249 8.11 -49.49 -23.69
N PRO A 1250 9.19 -49.88 -23.00
CA PRO A 1250 9.35 -51.24 -22.49
C PRO A 1250 9.04 -51.34 -20.98
N GLY A 1251 8.27 -52.35 -20.59
CA GLY A 1251 7.96 -52.68 -19.18
C GLY A 1251 7.88 -54.20 -18.97
N GLY A 1252 8.37 -54.68 -17.82
CA GLY A 1252 8.44 -56.10 -17.49
C GLY A 1252 7.11 -56.72 -17.03
N LYS A 1253 7.08 -58.06 -16.94
CA LYS A 1253 5.91 -58.85 -16.48
C LYS A 1253 5.69 -58.71 -14.96
N GLY A 1254 4.43 -58.66 -14.53
CA GLY A 1254 4.07 -58.82 -13.11
C GLY A 1254 2.59 -58.53 -12.77
N ARG A 1255 1.83 -59.58 -12.45
CA ARG A 1255 0.54 -59.56 -11.72
C ARG A 1255 0.74 -60.43 -10.45
N PRO A 1256 -0.05 -60.29 -9.35
CA PRO A 1256 -1.49 -60.00 -9.34
C PRO A 1256 -1.94 -58.88 -8.36
N ALA A 1257 -3.25 -58.84 -8.10
CA ALA A 1257 -4.00 -57.87 -7.29
C ALA A 1257 -4.12 -58.32 -5.81
N PRO A 1258 -4.91 -57.67 -4.91
CA PRO A 1258 -5.67 -56.40 -5.04
C PRO A 1258 -5.52 -55.41 -3.85
N GLY A 1259 -6.16 -54.23 -3.96
CA GLY A 1259 -6.90 -53.66 -2.82
C GLY A 1259 -6.36 -52.41 -2.12
N ARG A 1260 -6.64 -51.21 -2.68
CA ARG A 1260 -7.47 -50.17 -2.04
C ARG A 1260 -7.91 -49.10 -3.04
#